data_AF-A0AAU9UEG7-F1
#
_entry.id   AF-A0AAU9UEG7-F1
#
_cell.length_a   1.000
_cell.length_b   1.000
_cell.length_c   1.000
_cell.angle_alpha   90.00
_cell.angle_beta   90.00
_cell.angle_gamma   90.00
#
_symmetry.space_group_name_H-M   'P 1'
#
loop_
_entity.id
_entity.type
_entity.pdbx_description
1 polymer ?
#
loop_
_entity_poly.entity_id
_entity_poly.type
_entity_poly.pdbx_seq_one_letter_code
_entity_poly.pdbx_strand_id
1 'polypeptide(L)'
;MRENNIEINGLPESKSENLANTISQLAKTVNQPFADDDLLHDRDSARPRTVVVKLRSTRHRDALLAAVATYNRKNPKNKLSSSHLGFDGPSVPVFVSEHLQTSLFTPPLARRLKKWRTSLSGRDRCSSSSCKSNGGGVMIAVSRDLPSTRVKTWESDCEDLWVIINININNIFKKVAICAVYLPPPVRLESLSKFLDNTCDVMGLVDEVVLLGDFNLGFINWVSQDNCNHMFPTCYNNLLGHALVDFVYSNNLFQYNNIFNCDNKMLDLIFSTIKNLNVTQPLDLISKLDPRHPNLLLNLPLINTKMYLQPKCRVDYNIFKADYVNINSELYLVDWTHEMSHFDDVDDMVGFLNDTLLKVIDVCVPKRKSNKSRNPPWLTKSLIKLKSEQDKLRRKYHKYKNPRDKLDLSVCAVLGGRYFPPGFIFGAASAAYQVEGAWNVSDKSLSIWDTFAHTYPEKIFNNATGDVACDSYNKWKTDIELASKLGLHFYRFSISWTRLMPTGFPNYISEDGKRYYNNLIDALLEKRIQPVVTLYHFDLPQSLQDLGGWTNSLVADWFSNYARIAFSLFGDRVKTWLTLNEPITFCDIAYNIGTQAPGYISPGIGSYICNKNAMLAHAKAYRIYDKEFRSKYNGKVSIANQILWLEPDTGSDGAATEKARQLMAGMYSHPIYSKQGGWPPVIERIIADKSKEEGLPYSRLPAFTEDEIELVKGTYDFMGFNFYTSRTVRHAKQNESIGAWPLYGSSEIDIILDVRPEWKKTDAKWFYINPEGIRKQLAWLKKEYGDIEILITENGCASSKPDVDDEIRVQYYKDHLEQVHLSINEDGVRVTGYTAWALIDNFEWTDGYSIKFGLHKVDFDDPNRTRTPRSSAEYYASVVKSHSLDVNNKIIDEL
;
A
#
# COMPACT_ATOMS: atom_id res chain seq x y z
N MET A 1 -21.61 33.75 65.34
CA MET A 1 -22.09 33.47 63.97
C MET A 1 -21.31 32.26 63.48
N ARG A 2 -21.87 31.04 63.47
CA ARG A 2 -23.20 30.67 62.95
C ARG A 2 -23.41 31.33 61.60
N GLU A 3 -23.43 30.47 60.58
CA GLU A 3 -23.83 30.67 59.19
C GLU A 3 -22.69 30.67 58.16
N ASN A 4 -22.01 29.58 57.80
CA ASN A 4 -21.91 28.21 58.29
C ASN A 4 -20.64 27.61 57.63
N ASN A 5 -19.59 27.34 58.41
CA ASN A 5 -18.52 26.42 58.04
C ASN A 5 -19.06 25.21 57.27
N ILE A 6 -18.56 24.93 56.07
CA ILE A 6 -18.31 23.56 55.58
C ILE A 6 -17.37 23.63 54.36
N GLU A 7 -16.31 22.83 54.46
CA GLU A 7 -15.32 22.50 53.45
C GLU A 7 -15.90 21.72 52.26
N ILE A 8 -15.13 21.75 51.18
CA ILE A 8 -15.34 21.02 49.93
C ILE A 8 -15.58 19.53 50.20
N ASN A 9 -16.72 19.02 49.74
CA ASN A 9 -16.88 17.60 49.43
C ASN A 9 -17.93 17.41 48.32
N GLY A 10 -17.53 16.66 47.29
CA GLY A 10 -18.41 15.84 46.47
C GLY A 10 -19.33 16.54 45.47
N LEU A 11 -19.06 16.34 44.18
CA LEU A 11 -20.13 16.27 43.16
C LEU A 11 -21.20 15.27 43.61
N PRO A 12 -22.50 15.56 43.37
CA PRO A 12 -23.25 14.70 42.44
C PRO A 12 -24.17 15.50 41.47
N GLU A 13 -24.17 15.16 40.18
CA GLU A 13 -25.19 14.32 39.52
C GLU A 13 -26.53 15.02 39.24
N SER A 14 -26.57 15.89 38.24
CA SER A 14 -27.46 15.73 37.07
C SER A 14 -27.46 16.97 36.19
N LYS A 15 -27.58 16.71 34.89
CA LYS A 15 -27.73 17.69 33.81
C LYS A 15 -29.16 18.25 33.82
N SER A 16 -29.31 19.45 33.27
CA SER A 16 -30.55 20.18 32.96
C SER A 16 -31.20 20.96 34.10
N GLU A 17 -30.69 22.17 34.36
CA GLU A 17 -31.44 23.41 34.68
C GLU A 17 -30.44 24.52 35.03
N ASN A 18 -30.08 25.39 34.07
CA ASN A 18 -29.62 26.78 34.34
C ASN A 18 -29.23 27.61 33.10
N LEU A 19 -29.30 27.05 31.89
CA LEU A 19 -28.99 27.83 30.68
C LEU A 19 -30.12 28.82 30.31
N ALA A 20 -31.39 28.48 30.62
CA ALA A 20 -32.54 29.34 30.34
C ALA A 20 -32.61 30.59 31.25
N ASN A 21 -32.23 30.48 32.53
CA ASN A 21 -32.17 31.62 33.46
C ASN A 21 -31.02 32.58 33.13
N THR A 22 -29.91 32.05 32.63
CA THR A 22 -28.75 32.86 32.21
C THR A 22 -29.01 33.62 30.91
N ILE A 23 -29.79 33.05 29.98
CA ILE A 23 -30.16 33.68 28.70
C ILE A 23 -31.25 34.74 28.87
N SER A 24 -32.19 34.56 29.80
CA SER A 24 -33.28 35.52 30.09
C SER A 24 -32.78 36.81 30.77
N GLN A 25 -31.67 36.75 31.50
CA GLN A 25 -31.05 37.93 32.13
C GLN A 25 -30.15 38.75 31.18
N LEU A 26 -29.61 38.16 30.10
CA LEU A 26 -28.78 38.88 29.12
C LEU A 26 -29.61 39.59 28.03
N ALA A 27 -30.83 39.11 27.75
CA ALA A 27 -31.73 39.69 26.74
C ALA A 27 -32.47 40.96 27.19
N LYS A 28 -32.39 41.35 28.47
CA LYS A 28 -33.02 42.57 29.02
C LYS A 28 -32.09 43.79 29.07
N THR A 29 -30.82 43.66 28.69
CA THR A 29 -29.78 44.67 29.00
C THR A 29 -29.39 45.57 27.82
N VAL A 30 -29.88 45.35 26.60
CA VAL A 30 -29.47 46.18 25.45
C VAL A 30 -30.67 46.51 24.55
N ASN A 31 -31.22 47.70 24.75
CA ASN A 31 -32.52 48.17 24.28
C ASN A 31 -32.31 49.46 23.43
N GLN A 32 -32.42 49.43 22.07
CA GLN A 32 -32.82 50.54 21.13
C GLN A 32 -32.24 50.50 19.68
N PRO A 33 -32.87 51.17 18.68
CA PRO A 33 -32.89 50.84 17.23
C PRO A 33 -32.09 51.78 16.26
N PHE A 34 -32.08 51.41 14.97
CA PHE A 34 -31.37 51.98 13.79
C PHE A 34 -31.95 53.29 13.19
N ALA A 35 -31.12 54.07 12.46
CA ALA A 35 -31.50 54.87 11.27
C ALA A 35 -30.30 55.29 10.39
N ASP A 36 -30.57 55.42 9.09
CA ASP A 36 -29.71 55.49 7.90
C ASP A 36 -29.18 56.90 7.51
N ASP A 37 -28.18 56.84 6.60
CA ASP A 37 -27.82 57.79 5.54
C ASP A 37 -26.75 58.89 5.76
N ASP A 38 -25.73 58.74 4.89
CA ASP A 38 -25.00 59.78 4.14
C ASP A 38 -23.93 60.63 4.86
N LEU A 39 -22.70 60.87 4.36
CA LEU A 39 -22.01 60.63 3.09
C LEU A 39 -20.50 60.92 3.31
N LEU A 40 -19.64 60.22 2.56
CA LEU A 40 -18.38 60.72 1.93
C LEU A 40 -17.27 61.33 2.82
N HIS A 41 -16.17 60.60 3.02
CA HIS A 41 -15.03 60.57 2.08
C HIS A 41 -13.84 59.80 2.67
N ASP A 42 -13.32 58.91 1.84
CA ASP A 42 -11.91 58.53 1.71
C ASP A 42 -11.16 58.07 2.96
N ARG A 43 -11.09 56.74 3.13
CA ARG A 43 -9.97 55.97 3.70
C ARG A 43 -10.42 54.51 3.81
N ASP A 44 -10.03 53.68 2.86
CA ASP A 44 -9.94 52.24 3.13
C ASP A 44 -8.88 51.62 2.21
N SER A 45 -7.64 51.55 2.69
CA SER A 45 -7.09 50.44 3.48
C SER A 45 -6.84 49.21 2.60
N ALA A 46 -5.56 49.00 2.31
CA ALA A 46 -5.06 47.78 1.68
C ALA A 46 -5.41 46.59 2.59
N ARG A 47 -6.17 45.63 2.06
CA ARG A 47 -6.60 44.40 2.74
C ARG A 47 -6.05 43.16 2.01
N PRO A 48 -5.84 42.04 2.71
CA PRO A 48 -4.90 40.99 2.29
C PRO A 48 -5.39 40.14 1.11
N ARG A 49 -4.47 39.82 0.19
CA ARG A 49 -4.69 39.00 -1.01
C ARG A 49 -4.55 37.51 -0.68
N THR A 50 -5.40 36.66 -1.25
CA THR A 50 -5.26 35.20 -1.18
C THR A 50 -5.25 34.62 -2.58
N VAL A 51 -4.07 34.31 -3.13
CA VAL A 51 -3.99 33.49 -4.35
C VAL A 51 -3.92 32.02 -3.95
N VAL A 52 -4.96 31.25 -4.27
CA VAL A 52 -5.01 29.80 -4.00
C VAL A 52 -4.68 29.05 -5.28
N VAL A 53 -3.44 28.61 -5.44
CA VAL A 53 -3.07 27.67 -6.51
C VAL A 53 -3.63 26.29 -6.14
N LYS A 54 -4.63 25.80 -6.87
CA LYS A 54 -5.38 24.58 -6.53
C LYS A 54 -4.95 23.40 -7.38
N LEU A 55 -4.15 22.52 -6.80
CA LEU A 55 -3.99 21.14 -7.30
C LEU A 55 -5.08 20.28 -6.63
N ARG A 56 -6.30 20.31 -7.21
CA ARG A 56 -7.59 19.68 -6.82
C ARG A 56 -7.85 19.25 -5.35
N SER A 57 -8.79 19.95 -4.69
CA SER A 57 -10.06 19.45 -4.08
C SER A 57 -10.69 20.55 -3.21
N THR A 58 -11.97 20.87 -3.42
CA THR A 58 -12.73 22.00 -2.81
C THR A 58 -12.84 21.96 -1.27
N ARG A 59 -12.74 20.80 -0.61
CA ARG A 59 -12.95 20.65 0.85
C ARG A 59 -11.83 21.19 1.77
N HIS A 60 -10.66 21.54 1.25
CA HIS A 60 -9.47 21.90 2.05
C HIS A 60 -9.28 23.41 2.25
N ARG A 61 -10.00 24.20 1.46
CA ARG A 61 -9.95 25.66 1.41
C ARG A 61 -10.56 26.29 2.66
N ASP A 62 -11.76 25.85 3.04
CA ASP A 62 -12.50 26.32 4.23
C ASP A 62 -11.80 25.92 5.55
N ALA A 63 -10.95 24.90 5.47
CA ALA A 63 -10.20 24.38 6.59
C ALA A 63 -9.04 25.30 6.99
N LEU A 64 -8.19 25.68 6.05
CA LEU A 64 -7.00 26.48 6.36
C LEU A 64 -7.36 27.83 7.03
N LEU A 65 -8.47 28.45 6.61
CA LEU A 65 -8.98 29.68 7.19
C LEU A 65 -9.49 29.55 8.62
N ALA A 66 -10.19 28.46 8.94
CA ALA A 66 -10.72 28.23 10.27
C ALA A 66 -9.61 28.12 11.33
N ALA A 67 -8.45 27.58 10.95
CA ALA A 67 -7.27 27.48 11.83
C ALA A 67 -6.62 28.85 12.10
N VAL A 68 -6.46 29.67 11.06
CA VAL A 68 -5.88 31.02 11.16
C VAL A 68 -6.78 31.95 11.98
N ALA A 69 -8.10 31.92 11.75
CA ALA A 69 -9.06 32.73 12.51
C ALA A 69 -9.12 32.35 14.00
N THR A 70 -8.99 31.05 14.33
CA THR A 70 -9.03 30.57 15.73
C THR A 70 -7.79 30.98 16.53
N TYR A 71 -6.61 31.05 15.90
CA TYR A 71 -5.37 31.49 16.57
C TYR A 71 -5.40 33.00 16.86
N ASN A 72 -5.79 33.82 15.87
CA ASN A 72 -5.90 35.28 16.04
C ASN A 72 -6.94 35.65 17.11
N ARG A 73 -8.03 34.88 17.24
CA ARG A 73 -9.05 35.08 18.28
C ARG A 73 -8.59 34.74 19.70
N LYS A 74 -7.57 33.89 19.86
CA LYS A 74 -7.04 33.48 21.17
C LYS A 74 -5.86 34.33 21.65
N ASN A 75 -5.06 34.90 20.74
CA ASN A 75 -3.89 35.73 21.07
C ASN A 75 -3.68 36.85 20.03
N PRO A 76 -4.47 37.94 20.08
CA PRO A 76 -4.52 38.97 19.03
C PRO A 76 -3.24 39.82 18.87
N LYS A 77 -2.24 39.67 19.74
CA LYS A 77 -0.98 40.46 19.71
C LYS A 77 0.26 39.70 19.21
N ASN A 78 0.16 38.39 18.90
CA ASN A 78 1.34 37.57 18.59
C ASN A 78 1.46 37.23 17.09
N LYS A 79 2.68 37.32 16.54
CA LYS A 79 3.02 36.90 15.17
C LYS A 79 2.90 35.37 15.05
N LEU A 80 2.26 34.90 13.97
CA LEU A 80 2.14 33.47 13.67
C LEU A 80 3.52 32.93 13.25
N SER A 81 3.93 31.72 13.62
CA SER A 81 5.17 31.13 13.09
C SER A 81 4.93 29.68 12.66
N SER A 82 5.90 29.12 11.93
CA SER A 82 5.90 27.70 11.52
C SER A 82 5.63 26.74 12.69
N SER A 83 6.20 27.02 13.87
CA SER A 83 5.99 26.23 15.08
C SER A 83 4.58 26.35 15.66
N HIS A 84 3.95 27.53 15.59
CA HIS A 84 2.56 27.74 16.03
C HIS A 84 1.52 27.00 15.18
N LEU A 85 1.85 26.71 13.92
CA LEU A 85 1.05 25.86 13.02
C LEU A 85 1.40 24.36 13.13
N GLY A 86 2.32 24.01 14.04
CA GLY A 86 2.77 22.63 14.27
C GLY A 86 3.69 22.09 13.17
N PHE A 87 4.43 22.97 12.49
CA PHE A 87 5.51 22.61 11.58
C PHE A 87 6.86 22.70 12.29
N ASP A 88 7.72 21.73 12.03
CA ASP A 88 9.08 21.71 12.56
C ASP A 88 10.06 22.25 11.48
N GLY A 89 10.53 23.48 11.67
CA GLY A 89 11.52 24.17 10.84
C GLY A 89 11.94 25.50 11.51
N PRO A 90 13.00 26.20 11.03
CA PRO A 90 13.48 27.42 11.68
C PRO A 90 12.39 28.50 11.76
N SER A 91 12.44 29.26 12.85
CA SER A 91 11.41 30.19 13.33
C SER A 91 11.31 31.45 12.46
N VAL A 92 10.72 31.36 11.27
CA VAL A 92 10.43 32.55 10.46
C VAL A 92 9.02 33.07 10.84
N PRO A 93 8.87 34.34 11.26
CA PRO A 93 7.56 34.92 11.54
C PRO A 93 6.72 35.03 10.27
N VAL A 94 5.42 34.78 10.41
CA VAL A 94 4.39 34.87 9.37
C VAL A 94 3.40 35.95 9.79
N PHE A 95 3.24 36.94 8.92
CA PHE A 95 2.30 38.05 9.13
C PHE A 95 0.92 37.67 8.60
N VAL A 96 -0.09 37.79 9.45
CA VAL A 96 -1.51 37.63 9.08
C VAL A 96 -2.21 38.92 9.49
N SER A 97 -2.52 39.80 8.54
CA SER A 97 -3.27 41.02 8.85
C SER A 97 -4.75 40.71 9.11
N GLU A 98 -5.32 41.35 10.13
CA GLU A 98 -6.70 41.17 10.57
C GLU A 98 -7.72 41.55 9.50
N HIS A 99 -8.72 40.66 9.30
CA HIS A 99 -10.14 40.92 9.03
C HIS A 99 -10.76 39.76 8.24
N LEU A 100 -11.14 38.69 8.95
CA LEU A 100 -12.12 37.71 8.46
C LEU A 100 -13.24 37.60 9.48
N GLN A 101 -14.42 38.12 9.11
CA GLN A 101 -15.63 38.07 9.93
C GLN A 101 -16.06 36.62 10.12
N THR A 102 -16.34 36.29 11.38
CA THR A 102 -16.65 34.95 11.86
C THR A 102 -18.16 34.76 11.99
N SER A 103 -18.77 33.95 11.12
CA SER A 103 -20.00 33.22 11.46
C SER A 103 -20.22 32.09 10.47
N LEU A 104 -19.63 30.93 10.79
CA LEU A 104 -20.14 29.55 10.62
C LEU A 104 -18.95 28.57 10.64
N PHE A 105 -19.17 27.39 11.21
CA PHE A 105 -18.39 26.14 11.08
C PHE A 105 -17.39 25.71 12.19
N THR A 106 -17.20 24.39 12.21
CA THR A 106 -17.13 23.46 13.36
C THR A 106 -15.73 22.90 13.67
N PRO A 107 -15.54 22.14 14.79
CA PRO A 107 -14.22 21.86 15.40
C PRO A 107 -13.26 20.75 14.87
N PRO A 108 -13.42 20.00 13.74
CA PRO A 108 -12.58 18.82 13.49
C PRO A 108 -11.25 19.09 12.74
N LEU A 109 -10.71 20.31 12.80
CA LEU A 109 -9.85 20.81 11.74
C LEU A 109 -8.33 20.80 12.02
N ALA A 110 -7.91 20.89 13.28
CA ALA A 110 -6.51 20.81 13.69
C ALA A 110 -5.84 19.45 13.35
N ARG A 111 -6.63 18.43 13.00
CA ARG A 111 -6.14 17.08 12.69
C ARG A 111 -5.72 16.88 11.23
N ARG A 112 -6.11 17.76 10.29
CA ARG A 112 -5.96 17.53 8.83
C ARG A 112 -4.86 18.33 8.12
N LEU A 113 -4.32 19.41 8.70
CA LEU A 113 -3.21 20.19 8.14
C LEU A 113 -1.83 19.52 8.27
N LYS A 114 -1.73 18.41 9.00
CA LYS A 114 -0.51 17.57 9.10
C LYS A 114 -0.07 16.89 7.79
N LYS A 115 -0.69 17.19 6.65
CA LYS A 115 -0.42 16.58 5.33
C LYS A 115 0.16 17.53 4.27
N TRP A 116 0.48 18.80 4.59
CA TRP A 116 1.00 19.80 3.62
C TRP A 116 2.35 20.39 4.07
N ARG A 117 3.24 20.74 3.12
CA ARG A 117 4.47 21.54 3.35
C ARG A 117 4.13 22.96 2.92
N THR A 118 3.99 23.88 3.87
CA THR A 118 3.66 25.28 3.56
C THR A 118 4.93 26.11 3.53
N SER A 119 5.16 26.80 2.42
CA SER A 119 6.17 27.87 2.31
C SER A 119 5.44 29.20 2.49
N LEU A 120 5.70 29.88 3.60
CA LEU A 120 5.18 31.21 3.88
C LEU A 120 6.34 32.19 3.78
N SER A 121 6.14 33.28 3.04
CA SER A 121 7.04 34.42 3.05
C SER A 121 6.21 35.66 3.30
N GLY A 122 6.54 36.39 4.36
CA GLY A 122 6.16 37.77 4.53
C GLY A 122 7.42 38.54 4.89
N ARG A 123 7.80 39.52 4.06
CA ARG A 123 8.62 40.62 4.58
C ARG A 123 7.62 41.62 5.16
N ASP A 124 7.85 42.05 6.40
CA ASP A 124 7.11 43.20 6.94
C ASP A 124 7.39 44.37 6.00
N ARG A 125 6.34 45.09 5.57
CA ARG A 125 6.54 46.35 4.82
C ARG A 125 7.47 47.22 5.65
N CYS A 126 8.55 47.70 5.05
CA CYS A 126 9.40 48.68 5.73
C CYS A 126 8.50 49.87 6.10
N SER A 127 8.39 50.18 7.39
CA SER A 127 7.51 51.23 7.90
C SER A 127 7.85 52.61 7.33
N SER A 128 9.09 52.78 6.85
CA SER A 128 9.60 54.01 6.27
C SER A 128 9.04 54.35 4.89
N SER A 129 8.50 53.39 4.12
CA SER A 129 8.10 53.64 2.72
C SER A 129 6.58 53.65 2.46
N SER A 130 5.73 53.21 3.40
CA SER A 130 4.28 53.08 3.11
C SER A 130 3.29 53.68 4.12
N CYS A 131 3.74 54.32 5.20
CA CYS A 131 2.89 55.00 6.20
C CYS A 131 1.62 54.21 6.64
N LYS A 132 1.63 52.86 6.58
CA LYS A 132 0.46 52.02 6.85
C LYS A 132 0.83 50.85 7.76
N SER A 133 0.02 50.62 8.79
CA SER A 133 0.25 49.67 9.89
C SER A 133 -0.06 48.20 9.57
N ASN A 134 -0.58 47.87 8.39
CA ASN A 134 -1.02 46.50 8.05
C ASN A 134 -0.33 46.02 6.77
N GLY A 135 0.66 45.14 6.91
CA GLY A 135 1.35 44.46 5.80
C GLY A 135 0.47 43.39 5.14
N GLY A 136 0.52 43.30 3.81
CA GLY A 136 -0.02 42.16 3.05
C GLY A 136 1.04 41.07 2.94
N GLY A 137 0.62 39.80 2.86
CA GLY A 137 1.54 38.65 2.73
C GLY A 137 1.09 37.69 1.64
N VAL A 138 2.04 36.90 1.12
CA VAL A 138 1.81 35.91 0.06
C VAL A 138 2.05 34.50 0.61
N MET A 139 1.15 33.57 0.30
CA MET A 139 1.25 32.18 0.73
C MET A 139 1.24 31.24 -0.46
N ILE A 140 2.28 30.42 -0.58
CA ILE A 140 2.30 29.27 -1.50
C ILE A 140 2.21 27.98 -0.68
N ALA A 141 1.08 27.28 -0.78
CA ALA A 141 0.87 26.00 -0.11
C ALA A 141 1.08 24.85 -1.09
N VAL A 142 2.07 23.99 -0.82
CA VAL A 142 2.33 22.79 -1.61
C VAL A 142 2.00 21.53 -0.80
N SER A 143 1.40 20.54 -1.45
CA SER A 143 1.03 19.29 -0.79
C SER A 143 2.27 18.48 -0.39
N ARG A 144 2.28 17.76 0.75
CA ARG A 144 3.48 17.00 1.21
C ARG A 144 3.88 15.88 0.26
N ASP A 145 2.96 15.44 -0.56
CA ASP A 145 3.16 14.40 -1.56
C ASP A 145 3.90 14.94 -2.80
N LEU A 146 3.97 16.26 -2.98
CA LEU A 146 4.80 16.90 -4.01
C LEU A 146 6.17 17.32 -3.43
N PRO A 147 7.29 16.83 -3.98
CA PRO A 147 8.60 17.37 -3.63
C PRO A 147 8.65 18.83 -4.01
N SER A 148 8.91 19.67 -3.01
CA SER A 148 9.02 21.11 -3.18
C SER A 148 10.22 21.66 -2.44
N THR A 149 10.94 22.58 -3.06
CA THR A 149 12.06 23.31 -2.47
C THR A 149 11.82 24.79 -2.64
N ARG A 150 11.95 25.56 -1.55
CA ARG A 150 11.94 27.03 -1.62
C ARG A 150 13.28 27.48 -2.19
N VAL A 151 13.26 28.37 -3.18
CA VAL A 151 14.49 28.97 -3.72
C VAL A 151 14.91 30.11 -2.79
N LYS A 152 16.20 30.22 -2.50
CA LYS A 152 16.74 31.34 -1.72
C LYS A 152 16.48 32.61 -2.52
N THR A 153 15.78 33.57 -1.93
CA THR A 153 15.43 34.82 -2.60
C THR A 153 16.63 35.76 -2.58
N TRP A 154 16.86 36.46 -3.68
CA TRP A 154 17.84 37.53 -3.75
C TRP A 154 17.37 38.75 -2.94
N GLU A 155 18.32 39.61 -2.57
CA GLU A 155 17.97 40.95 -2.12
C GLU A 155 17.45 41.74 -3.32
N SER A 156 16.15 42.04 -3.31
CA SER A 156 15.48 42.83 -4.33
C SER A 156 14.43 43.72 -3.68
N ASP A 157 14.14 44.83 -4.35
CA ASP A 157 13.07 45.77 -4.02
C ASP A 157 11.68 45.21 -4.39
N CYS A 158 11.63 44.12 -5.16
CA CYS A 158 10.42 43.36 -5.42
C CYS A 158 10.16 42.32 -4.32
N GLU A 159 8.89 42.09 -4.00
CA GLU A 159 8.50 41.01 -3.10
C GLU A 159 8.17 39.77 -3.93
N ASP A 160 9.08 38.80 -3.97
CA ASP A 160 8.89 37.56 -4.71
C ASP A 160 9.06 36.32 -3.82
N LEU A 161 8.27 35.28 -4.11
CA LEU A 161 8.32 34.00 -3.43
C LEU A 161 8.38 32.86 -4.43
N TRP A 162 9.52 32.17 -4.42
CA TRP A 162 9.84 31.09 -5.34
C TRP A 162 9.74 29.71 -4.67
N VAL A 163 9.01 28.80 -5.32
CA VAL A 163 8.95 27.39 -4.95
C VAL A 163 9.13 26.54 -6.19
N ILE A 164 10.14 25.69 -6.21
CA ILE A 164 10.31 24.66 -7.24
C ILE A 164 9.56 23.42 -6.78
N ILE A 165 8.69 22.90 -7.63
CA ILE A 165 7.99 21.64 -7.43
C ILE A 165 8.40 20.64 -8.50
N ASN A 166 8.50 19.37 -8.12
CA ASN A 166 8.65 18.30 -9.10
C ASN A 166 7.27 17.74 -9.40
N ILE A 167 6.90 17.70 -10.67
CA ILE A 167 5.63 17.15 -11.13
C ILE A 167 5.89 16.21 -12.30
N ASN A 168 4.94 15.33 -12.58
CA ASN A 168 4.97 14.51 -13.78
C ASN A 168 3.81 14.93 -14.68
N ILE A 169 4.15 15.37 -15.90
CA ILE A 169 3.21 15.75 -16.95
C ILE A 169 3.43 14.76 -18.09
N ASN A 170 2.39 14.01 -18.47
CA ASN A 170 2.42 13.05 -19.59
C ASN A 170 3.54 12.00 -19.48
N ASN A 171 3.76 11.43 -18.29
CA ASN A 171 4.83 10.48 -17.98
C ASN A 171 6.26 11.04 -18.06
N ILE A 172 6.43 12.37 -18.14
CA ILE A 172 7.72 13.04 -18.12
C ILE A 172 7.85 13.80 -16.79
N PHE A 173 8.90 13.51 -16.03
CA PHE A 173 9.21 14.27 -14.83
C PHE A 173 9.74 15.65 -15.22
N LYS A 174 9.07 16.69 -14.71
CA LYS A 174 9.43 18.09 -14.90
C LYS A 174 9.59 18.79 -13.56
N LYS A 175 10.63 19.60 -13.44
CA LYS A 175 10.79 20.62 -12.41
C LYS A 175 10.04 21.86 -12.86
N VAL A 176 9.15 22.37 -12.01
CA VAL A 176 8.37 23.57 -12.30
C VAL A 176 8.60 24.58 -11.20
N ALA A 177 9.08 25.76 -11.57
CA ALA A 177 9.16 26.90 -10.65
C ALA A 177 7.81 27.63 -10.61
N ILE A 178 7.33 27.92 -9.39
CA ILE A 178 6.17 28.78 -9.15
C ILE A 178 6.66 30.00 -8.39
N CYS A 179 6.50 31.18 -8.99
CA CYS A 179 6.79 32.47 -8.39
C CYS A 179 5.50 33.22 -8.12
N ALA A 180 5.34 33.71 -6.90
CA ALA A 180 4.36 34.73 -6.59
C ALA A 180 5.07 36.08 -6.34
N VAL A 181 4.75 37.10 -7.14
CA VAL A 181 5.45 38.39 -7.15
C VAL A 181 4.53 39.57 -6.86
N TYR A 182 5.07 40.58 -6.18
CA TYR A 182 4.49 41.90 -6.04
C TYR A 182 5.56 42.95 -6.35
N LEU A 183 5.28 43.76 -7.38
CA LEU A 183 6.10 44.91 -7.74
C LEU A 183 5.46 46.18 -7.14
N PRO A 184 6.07 46.82 -6.13
CA PRO A 184 5.46 47.98 -5.49
C PRO A 184 5.39 49.19 -6.46
N PRO A 185 4.29 49.96 -6.46
CA PRO A 185 4.20 51.18 -7.25
C PRO A 185 4.94 52.35 -6.55
N PRO A 186 5.63 53.24 -7.30
CA PRO A 186 5.87 53.17 -8.74
C PRO A 186 6.92 52.10 -9.09
N VAL A 187 6.64 51.28 -10.11
CA VAL A 187 7.56 50.24 -10.57
C VAL A 187 8.79 50.89 -11.19
N ARG A 188 9.97 50.60 -10.66
CA ARG A 188 11.26 51.09 -11.19
C ARG A 188 11.82 50.11 -12.20
N LEU A 189 12.49 50.63 -13.24
CA LEU A 189 13.08 49.79 -14.29
C LEU A 189 14.14 48.85 -13.72
N GLU A 190 15.01 49.34 -12.83
CA GLU A 190 16.03 48.55 -12.15
C GLU A 190 15.43 47.38 -11.36
N SER A 191 14.35 47.63 -10.61
CA SER A 191 13.67 46.59 -9.82
C SER A 191 13.00 45.54 -10.72
N LEU A 192 12.42 45.97 -11.85
CA LEU A 192 11.87 45.05 -12.85
C LEU A 192 12.98 44.24 -13.52
N SER A 193 14.04 44.88 -14.02
CA SER A 193 15.18 44.21 -14.66
C SER A 193 15.81 43.18 -13.73
N LYS A 194 16.04 43.52 -12.46
CA LYS A 194 16.58 42.58 -11.47
C LYS A 194 15.66 41.37 -11.24
N PHE A 195 14.34 41.58 -11.21
CA PHE A 195 13.38 40.48 -11.14
C PHE A 195 13.42 39.58 -12.38
N LEU A 196 13.55 40.16 -13.57
CA LEU A 196 13.67 39.42 -14.83
C LEU A 196 14.98 38.62 -14.91
N ASP A 197 16.10 39.20 -14.48
CA ASP A 197 17.41 38.53 -14.40
C ASP A 197 17.36 37.34 -13.43
N ASN A 198 16.80 37.56 -12.23
CA ASN A 198 16.57 36.48 -11.26
C ASN A 198 15.67 35.38 -11.83
N THR A 199 14.69 35.75 -12.67
CA THR A 199 13.83 34.77 -13.34
C THR A 199 14.62 33.95 -14.34
N CYS A 200 15.53 34.54 -15.11
CA CYS A 200 16.44 33.80 -16.00
C CYS A 200 17.27 32.76 -15.22
N ASP A 201 17.82 33.15 -14.07
CA ASP A 201 18.59 32.25 -13.21
C ASP A 201 17.76 31.04 -12.76
N VAL A 202 16.49 31.27 -12.37
CA VAL A 202 15.60 30.15 -12.00
C VAL A 202 15.23 29.30 -13.21
N MET A 203 14.96 29.92 -14.37
CA MET A 203 14.62 29.20 -15.60
C MET A 203 15.77 28.29 -16.06
N GLY A 204 17.03 28.60 -15.74
CA GLY A 204 18.16 27.70 -15.96
C GLY A 204 18.16 26.42 -15.08
N LEU A 205 17.34 26.37 -14.03
CA LEU A 205 17.29 25.27 -13.06
C LEU A 205 16.05 24.37 -13.19
N VAL A 206 15.06 24.76 -14.00
CA VAL A 206 13.75 24.11 -14.09
C VAL A 206 13.31 23.90 -15.55
N ASP A 207 12.39 22.97 -15.77
CA ASP A 207 11.87 22.65 -17.10
C ASP A 207 10.73 23.60 -17.52
N GLU A 208 9.97 24.12 -16.55
CA GLU A 208 8.87 25.07 -16.78
C GLU A 208 8.78 26.09 -15.65
N VAL A 209 8.18 27.25 -15.93
CA VAL A 209 7.96 28.29 -14.91
C VAL A 209 6.53 28.85 -14.98
N VAL A 210 6.01 29.21 -13.81
CA VAL A 210 4.75 29.95 -13.63
C VAL A 210 5.05 31.17 -12.77
N LEU A 211 4.93 32.36 -13.34
CA LEU A 211 5.02 33.64 -12.65
C LEU A 211 3.61 34.18 -12.47
N LEU A 212 3.24 34.54 -11.26
CA LEU A 212 1.93 35.12 -10.98
C LEU A 212 2.00 36.22 -9.95
N GLY A 213 1.14 37.22 -10.08
CA GLY A 213 0.97 38.23 -9.05
C GLY A 213 0.76 39.60 -9.64
N ASP A 214 0.96 40.60 -8.80
CA ASP A 214 0.63 41.99 -9.12
C ASP A 214 1.88 42.73 -9.56
N PHE A 215 1.94 42.98 -10.86
CA PHE A 215 3.06 43.67 -11.47
C PHE A 215 2.90 45.19 -11.39
N ASN A 216 1.70 45.71 -11.06
CA ASN A 216 1.38 47.14 -11.12
C ASN A 216 1.69 47.81 -12.48
N LEU A 217 1.69 47.02 -13.57
CA LEU A 217 1.93 47.48 -14.95
C LEU A 217 0.62 47.59 -15.76
N GLY A 218 -0.43 48.12 -15.13
CA GLY A 218 -1.77 48.24 -15.73
C GLY A 218 -1.88 49.21 -16.91
N PHE A 219 -0.77 49.82 -17.35
CA PHE A 219 -0.70 50.57 -18.61
C PHE A 219 -0.51 49.66 -19.82
N ILE A 220 -0.08 48.41 -19.63
CA ILE A 220 0.05 47.44 -20.72
C ILE A 220 -1.34 46.89 -21.05
N ASN A 221 -1.81 47.13 -22.27
CA ASN A 221 -3.08 46.57 -22.74
C ASN A 221 -2.89 45.15 -23.27
N TRP A 222 -3.65 44.20 -22.74
CA TRP A 222 -3.61 42.78 -23.10
C TRP A 222 -4.92 42.40 -23.80
N VAL A 223 -4.84 41.87 -25.03
CA VAL A 223 -6.00 41.48 -25.83
C VAL A 223 -5.98 39.98 -26.16
N SER A 224 -7.16 39.38 -26.24
CA SER A 224 -7.32 38.01 -26.73
C SER A 224 -7.42 38.03 -28.27
N GLN A 225 -6.87 37.01 -28.92
CA GLN A 225 -7.08 36.73 -30.34
C GLN A 225 -7.89 35.45 -30.50
N ASP A 226 -8.74 35.38 -31.52
CA ASP A 226 -9.58 34.22 -31.80
C ASP A 226 -8.75 32.92 -31.89
N ASN A 227 -9.23 31.85 -31.23
CA ASN A 227 -8.60 30.52 -31.14
C ASN A 227 -7.32 30.38 -30.27
N CYS A 228 -6.93 31.40 -29.47
CA CYS A 228 -5.78 31.30 -28.55
C CYS A 228 -6.19 31.32 -27.07
N ASN A 229 -5.58 30.46 -26.24
CA ASN A 229 -5.82 30.40 -24.78
C ASN A 229 -4.98 31.41 -23.96
N HIS A 230 -4.31 32.37 -24.60
CA HIS A 230 -3.43 33.35 -23.95
C HIS A 230 -3.61 34.75 -24.56
N MET A 231 -3.14 35.78 -23.84
CA MET A 231 -3.31 37.20 -24.17
C MET A 231 -2.05 37.79 -24.83
N PHE A 232 -2.24 38.77 -25.71
CA PHE A 232 -1.18 39.50 -26.43
C PHE A 232 -1.11 40.97 -26.01
N PRO A 233 0.09 41.55 -25.83
CA PRO A 233 0.25 42.95 -25.49
C PRO A 233 0.06 43.83 -26.74
N THR A 234 -0.69 44.94 -26.63
CA THR A 234 -0.98 45.85 -27.76
C THR A 234 -0.60 47.31 -27.53
N CYS A 235 -0.35 47.72 -26.28
CA CYS A 235 0.05 49.09 -25.94
C CYS A 235 1.08 49.09 -24.81
N TYR A 236 2.38 49.24 -25.11
CA TYR A 236 3.46 49.16 -24.10
C TYR A 236 4.68 50.04 -24.40
N ASN A 237 4.46 51.23 -24.99
CA ASN A 237 5.49 52.15 -25.50
C ASN A 237 6.23 52.94 -24.40
N ASN A 238 6.76 52.25 -23.39
CA ASN A 238 7.69 52.81 -22.41
C ASN A 238 8.73 51.75 -22.02
N LEU A 239 9.82 52.17 -21.37
CA LEU A 239 10.95 51.29 -21.06
C LEU A 239 10.54 50.06 -20.22
N LEU A 240 9.59 50.21 -19.30
CA LEU A 240 9.08 49.12 -18.47
C LEU A 240 8.27 48.11 -19.28
N GLY A 241 7.44 48.60 -20.20
CA GLY A 241 6.65 47.80 -21.12
C GLY A 241 7.51 46.99 -22.07
N HIS A 242 8.51 47.61 -22.69
CA HIS A 242 9.49 46.92 -23.53
C HIS A 242 10.27 45.86 -22.75
N ALA A 243 10.81 46.20 -21.57
CA ALA A 243 11.58 45.26 -20.75
C ALA A 243 10.78 43.98 -20.41
N LEU A 244 9.52 44.11 -20.00
CA LEU A 244 8.69 42.95 -19.69
C LEU A 244 8.27 42.18 -20.95
N VAL A 245 7.81 42.87 -22.00
CA VAL A 245 7.29 42.21 -23.20
C VAL A 245 8.40 41.50 -23.97
N ASP A 246 9.57 42.12 -24.12
CA ASP A 246 10.73 41.51 -24.78
C ASP A 246 11.20 40.26 -24.01
N PHE A 247 11.20 40.33 -22.68
CA PHE A 247 11.50 39.18 -21.83
C PHE A 247 10.50 38.03 -22.03
N VAL A 248 9.20 38.33 -22.04
CA VAL A 248 8.14 37.35 -22.22
C VAL A 248 8.27 36.63 -23.57
N TYR A 249 8.49 37.38 -24.65
CA TYR A 249 8.69 36.80 -25.98
C TYR A 249 9.99 36.00 -26.09
N SER A 250 11.11 36.53 -25.58
CA SER A 250 12.42 35.87 -25.68
C SER A 250 12.47 34.54 -24.93
N ASN A 251 11.65 34.38 -23.88
CA ASN A 251 11.62 33.21 -23.02
C ASN A 251 10.41 32.29 -23.27
N ASN A 252 9.65 32.48 -24.36
CA ASN A 252 8.45 31.70 -24.70
C ASN A 252 7.40 31.64 -23.56
N LEU A 253 7.24 32.74 -22.83
CA LEU A 253 6.22 32.89 -21.82
C LEU A 253 4.91 33.38 -22.45
N PHE A 254 3.80 32.86 -21.97
CA PHE A 254 2.47 33.30 -22.40
C PHE A 254 1.69 33.86 -21.21
N GLN A 255 0.99 34.97 -21.43
CA GLN A 255 0.10 35.55 -20.43
C GLN A 255 -1.25 34.80 -20.48
N TYR A 256 -1.71 34.23 -19.36
CA TYR A 256 -2.96 33.45 -19.29
C TYR A 256 -4.13 34.07 -18.51
N ASN A 257 -3.93 35.16 -17.76
CA ASN A 257 -5.05 35.81 -17.07
C ASN A 257 -5.84 36.68 -18.04
N ASN A 258 -7.13 36.41 -18.21
CA ASN A 258 -8.06 37.22 -19.02
C ASN A 258 -9.13 37.92 -18.17
N ILE A 259 -8.97 37.94 -16.84
CA ILE A 259 -9.93 38.53 -15.91
C ILE A 259 -9.51 39.97 -15.60
N PHE A 260 -10.34 40.92 -16.02
CA PHE A 260 -10.16 42.35 -15.77
C PHE A 260 -10.74 42.75 -14.41
N ASN A 261 -10.15 43.79 -13.81
CA ASN A 261 -10.66 44.38 -12.59
C ASN A 261 -11.81 45.37 -12.84
N CYS A 262 -12.36 45.97 -11.78
CA CYS A 262 -13.46 46.93 -11.86
C CYS A 262 -13.16 48.20 -12.69
N ASP A 263 -11.89 48.50 -12.92
CA ASP A 263 -11.43 49.65 -13.70
C ASP A 263 -11.10 49.27 -15.16
N ASN A 264 -11.50 48.07 -15.61
CA ASN A 264 -11.13 47.47 -16.90
C ASN A 264 -9.61 47.38 -17.12
N LYS A 265 -8.83 47.23 -16.04
CA LYS A 265 -7.38 47.03 -16.08
C LYS A 265 -7.01 45.62 -15.65
N MET A 266 -5.88 45.13 -16.16
CA MET A 266 -5.30 43.85 -15.77
C MET A 266 -4.00 44.12 -15.00
N LEU A 267 -4.10 44.11 -13.67
CA LEU A 267 -2.97 44.35 -12.77
C LEU A 267 -2.27 43.05 -12.37
N ASP A 268 -3.07 41.99 -12.17
CA ASP A 268 -2.60 40.66 -11.86
C ASP A 268 -2.26 39.92 -13.15
N LEU A 269 -0.98 39.63 -13.38
CA LEU A 269 -0.51 38.92 -14.56
C LEU A 269 -0.12 37.50 -14.19
N ILE A 270 -0.34 36.58 -15.11
CA ILE A 270 0.07 35.18 -14.99
C ILE A 270 0.84 34.81 -16.25
N PHE A 271 2.15 34.69 -16.14
CA PHE A 271 3.03 34.25 -17.23
C PHE A 271 3.45 32.80 -17.02
N SER A 272 3.43 31.98 -18.07
CA SER A 272 3.84 30.59 -17.95
C SER A 272 4.39 30.04 -19.27
N THR A 273 5.38 29.14 -19.18
CA THR A 273 5.85 28.32 -20.31
C THR A 273 4.92 27.12 -20.58
N ILE A 274 4.11 26.74 -19.58
CA ILE A 274 3.19 25.60 -19.67
C ILE A 274 2.03 25.92 -20.61
N LYS A 275 1.90 25.16 -21.71
CA LYS A 275 0.78 25.24 -22.66
C LYS A 275 -0.54 24.75 -22.03
N ASN A 276 -1.65 25.39 -22.37
CA ASN A 276 -3.02 25.06 -21.91
C ASN A 276 -3.29 25.28 -20.41
N LEU A 277 -2.63 26.27 -19.82
CA LEU A 277 -2.95 26.76 -18.48
C LEU A 277 -4.38 27.33 -18.45
N ASN A 278 -5.19 26.97 -17.46
CA ASN A 278 -6.55 27.51 -17.33
C ASN A 278 -6.67 28.37 -16.08
N VAL A 279 -6.99 29.66 -16.27
CA VAL A 279 -7.24 30.63 -15.20
C VAL A 279 -8.74 30.90 -15.13
N THR A 280 -9.33 30.70 -13.97
CA THR A 280 -10.76 30.97 -13.75
C THR A 280 -11.00 31.86 -12.54
N GLN A 281 -12.12 32.57 -12.51
CA GLN A 281 -12.56 33.32 -11.34
C GLN A 281 -13.51 32.43 -10.52
N PRO A 282 -13.13 31.99 -9.31
CA PRO A 282 -14.00 31.14 -8.50
C PRO A 282 -15.18 31.94 -7.91
N LEU A 283 -16.39 31.39 -8.00
CA LEU A 283 -17.64 31.97 -7.46
C LEU A 283 -17.69 31.96 -5.92
N ASP A 284 -17.10 30.95 -5.27
CA ASP A 284 -17.06 30.85 -3.81
C ASP A 284 -15.88 31.66 -3.27
N LEU A 285 -16.11 32.54 -2.29
CA LEU A 285 -15.11 33.50 -1.80
C LEU A 285 -14.61 33.15 -0.40
N ILE A 286 -13.30 33.35 -0.19
CA ILE A 286 -12.61 33.20 1.11
C ILE A 286 -12.39 34.56 1.78
N SER A 287 -12.26 35.63 1.00
CA SER A 287 -11.99 36.99 1.43
C SER A 287 -13.03 37.94 0.82
N LYS A 288 -13.20 39.12 1.42
CA LYS A 288 -13.98 40.20 0.79
C LYS A 288 -13.37 40.48 -0.60
N LEU A 289 -14.24 40.65 -1.60
CA LEU A 289 -13.85 41.06 -2.95
C LEU A 289 -13.10 42.40 -2.87
N ASP A 290 -11.86 42.43 -3.35
CA ASP A 290 -11.24 43.69 -3.79
C ASP A 290 -11.60 43.86 -5.27
N PRO A 291 -12.44 44.85 -5.62
CA PRO A 291 -12.83 45.08 -7.02
C PRO A 291 -11.63 45.30 -7.95
N ARG A 292 -10.49 45.77 -7.41
CA ARG A 292 -9.27 46.05 -8.17
C ARG A 292 -8.37 44.84 -8.38
N HIS A 293 -8.54 43.77 -7.59
CA HIS A 293 -7.77 42.52 -7.66
C HIS A 293 -8.71 41.31 -7.59
N PRO A 294 -9.28 40.89 -8.74
CA PRO A 294 -10.16 39.73 -8.81
C PRO A 294 -9.47 38.46 -8.30
N ASN A 295 -10.23 37.59 -7.64
CA ASN A 295 -9.68 36.30 -7.22
C ASN A 295 -9.37 35.42 -8.43
N LEU A 296 -8.15 34.90 -8.50
CA LEU A 296 -7.72 34.02 -9.59
C LEU A 296 -7.54 32.59 -9.07
N LEU A 297 -8.10 31.64 -9.80
CA LEU A 297 -7.89 30.21 -9.62
C LEU A 297 -7.09 29.68 -10.79
N LEU A 298 -5.85 29.30 -10.51
CA LEU A 298 -4.97 28.68 -11.48
C LEU A 298 -5.14 27.16 -11.47
N ASN A 299 -5.52 26.57 -12.60
CA ASN A 299 -5.58 25.13 -12.82
C ASN A 299 -4.46 24.68 -13.77
N LEU A 300 -3.49 23.95 -13.23
CA LEU A 300 -2.47 23.29 -14.04
C LEU A 300 -3.05 21.99 -14.64
N PRO A 301 -2.94 21.76 -15.95
CA PRO A 301 -3.39 20.52 -16.59
C PRO A 301 -2.44 19.36 -16.22
N LEU A 302 -2.60 18.81 -15.02
CA LEU A 302 -1.88 17.62 -14.58
C LEU A 302 -2.64 16.38 -15.03
N ILE A 303 -2.06 15.61 -15.96
CA ILE A 303 -2.52 14.24 -16.22
C ILE A 303 -1.92 13.34 -15.13
N ASN A 304 -2.65 13.27 -14.02
CA ASN A 304 -2.70 12.18 -13.06
C ASN A 304 -1.38 11.47 -12.70
N THR A 305 -0.67 11.97 -11.68
CA THR A 305 0.28 11.14 -10.92
C THR A 305 0.36 11.59 -9.45
N LYS A 306 -0.08 10.72 -8.54
CA LYS A 306 0.24 10.83 -7.11
C LYS A 306 1.74 10.60 -6.95
N MET A 307 2.54 11.66 -6.79
CA MET A 307 3.91 11.49 -6.33
C MET A 307 3.88 11.04 -4.86
N TYR A 308 4.50 9.91 -4.53
CA TYR A 308 4.74 9.53 -3.15
C TYR A 308 6.16 9.92 -2.77
N LEU A 309 6.32 11.04 -2.07
CA LEU A 309 7.57 11.32 -1.37
C LEU A 309 7.81 10.27 -0.29
N GLN A 310 8.94 9.58 -0.36
CA GLN A 310 9.45 8.75 0.73
C GLN A 310 9.70 9.67 1.96
N PRO A 311 9.12 9.37 3.14
CA PRO A 311 9.38 10.18 4.32
C PRO A 311 10.84 10.03 4.75
N LYS A 312 11.64 11.10 4.67
CA LYS A 312 13.00 11.12 5.25
C LYS A 312 12.91 10.78 6.75
N CYS A 313 13.67 9.77 7.17
CA CYS A 313 13.81 9.37 8.57
C CYS A 313 14.51 10.51 9.33
N ARG A 314 13.96 10.96 10.47
CA ARG A 314 14.66 11.90 11.34
C ARG A 314 15.67 11.12 12.18
N VAL A 315 16.92 11.53 12.07
CA VAL A 315 18.03 10.99 12.83
C VAL A 315 18.38 12.05 13.87
N ASP A 316 18.30 11.70 15.15
CA ASP A 316 18.61 12.60 16.26
C ASP A 316 19.95 12.17 16.86
N TYR A 317 20.82 13.11 17.24
CA TYR A 317 22.09 12.76 17.89
C TYR A 317 21.88 12.33 19.33
N ASN A 318 22.53 11.25 19.75
CA ASN A 318 22.51 10.81 21.14
C ASN A 318 23.66 11.49 21.91
N ILE A 319 23.44 12.72 22.34
CA ILE A 319 24.41 13.52 23.09
C ILE A 319 24.93 12.83 24.35
N PHE A 320 24.14 11.92 24.96
CA PHE A 320 24.56 11.17 26.15
C PHE A 320 25.59 10.08 25.87
N LYS A 321 25.83 9.75 24.60
CA LYS A 321 26.89 8.85 24.15
C LYS A 321 27.93 9.56 23.27
N ALA A 322 27.94 10.89 23.28
CA ALA A 322 28.94 11.66 22.54
C ALA A 322 30.35 11.30 23.02
N ASP A 323 31.27 11.14 22.08
CA ASP A 323 32.70 11.03 22.38
C ASP A 323 33.27 12.43 22.60
N TYR A 324 33.09 12.95 23.82
CA TYR A 324 33.52 14.30 24.18
C TYR A 324 35.03 14.50 24.10
N VAL A 325 35.82 13.42 24.26
CA VAL A 325 37.27 13.48 24.13
C VAL A 325 37.64 13.77 22.69
N ASN A 326 37.04 13.04 21.75
CA ASN A 326 37.32 13.25 20.33
C ASN A 326 36.74 14.58 19.81
N ILE A 327 35.56 15.02 20.29
CA ILE A 327 35.01 16.34 19.95
C ILE A 327 36.00 17.45 20.32
N ASN A 328 36.56 17.40 21.53
CA ASN A 328 37.53 18.40 21.97
C ASN A 328 38.82 18.33 21.16
N SER A 329 39.32 17.14 20.84
CA SER A 329 40.50 16.97 19.98
C SER A 329 40.29 17.55 18.58
N GLU A 330 39.18 17.24 17.92
CA GLU A 330 38.84 17.74 16.59
C GLU A 330 38.67 19.26 16.56
N LEU A 331 37.98 19.84 17.55
CA LEU A 331 37.82 21.30 17.63
C LEU A 331 39.10 22.03 18.01
N TYR A 332 40.01 21.37 18.73
CA TYR A 332 41.32 21.93 19.10
C TYR A 332 42.29 21.99 17.92
N LEU A 333 42.12 21.11 16.92
CA LEU A 333 42.92 21.11 15.69
C LEU A 333 42.54 22.23 14.71
N VAL A 334 41.39 22.88 14.92
CA VAL A 334 40.96 24.01 14.09
C VAL A 334 41.65 25.29 14.58
N ASP A 335 42.46 25.91 13.73
CA ASP A 335 43.02 27.25 14.00
C ASP A 335 41.95 28.31 13.73
N TRP A 336 41.11 28.54 14.74
CA TRP A 336 40.00 29.48 14.68
C TRP A 336 40.43 30.91 14.34
N THR A 337 41.65 31.30 14.69
CA THR A 337 42.13 32.67 14.44
C THR A 337 42.43 32.85 12.96
N HIS A 338 43.07 31.85 12.34
CA HIS A 338 43.32 31.85 10.91
C HIS A 338 42.01 31.72 10.11
N GLU A 339 41.18 30.73 10.43
CA GLU A 339 39.96 30.44 9.67
C GLU A 339 38.93 31.58 9.73
N MET A 340 38.76 32.21 10.90
CA MET A 340 37.81 33.33 11.03
C MET A 340 38.30 34.60 10.34
N SER A 341 39.61 34.75 10.12
CA SER A 341 40.17 35.93 9.44
C SER A 341 39.86 35.99 7.94
N HIS A 342 39.33 34.91 7.35
CA HIS A 342 38.95 34.83 5.94
C HIS A 342 37.55 35.35 5.62
N PHE A 343 36.77 35.72 6.65
CA PHE A 343 35.40 36.21 6.47
C PHE A 343 35.32 37.68 6.88
N ASP A 344 34.67 38.50 6.05
CA ASP A 344 34.48 39.93 6.31
C ASP A 344 33.13 40.24 6.98
N ASP A 345 32.22 39.24 7.01
CA ASP A 345 30.86 39.36 7.54
C ASP A 345 30.60 38.39 8.70
N VAL A 346 29.86 38.87 9.69
CA VAL A 346 29.58 38.13 10.93
C VAL A 346 28.65 36.95 10.69
N ASP A 347 27.69 37.05 9.76
CA ASP A 347 26.78 35.94 9.49
C ASP A 347 27.52 34.79 8.79
N ASP A 348 28.49 35.09 7.93
CA ASP A 348 29.35 34.09 7.29
C ASP A 348 30.30 33.41 8.30
N MET A 349 30.88 34.16 9.24
CA MET A 349 31.65 33.59 10.36
C MET A 349 30.81 32.65 11.23
N VAL A 350 29.59 33.06 11.56
CA VAL A 350 28.64 32.24 12.34
C VAL A 350 28.20 31.01 11.53
N GLY A 351 28.07 31.15 10.20
CA GLY A 351 27.84 30.04 9.28
C GLY A 351 28.96 29.00 9.33
N PHE A 352 30.21 29.44 9.18
CA PHE A 352 31.38 28.58 9.22
C PHE A 352 31.54 27.87 10.58
N LEU A 353 31.34 28.60 11.68
CA LEU A 353 31.35 28.03 13.03
C LEU A 353 30.29 26.92 13.16
N ASN A 354 29.05 27.19 12.74
CA ASN A 354 27.97 26.22 12.82
C ASN A 354 28.24 24.99 11.96
N ASP A 355 28.73 25.16 10.73
CA ASP A 355 29.02 24.04 9.84
C ASP A 355 30.15 23.16 10.37
N THR A 356 31.18 23.78 10.95
CA THR A 356 32.30 23.06 11.55
C THR A 356 31.85 22.28 12.80
N LEU A 357 31.07 22.91 13.68
CA LEU A 357 30.49 22.24 14.84
C LEU A 357 29.56 21.08 14.43
N LEU A 358 28.72 21.29 13.41
CA LEU A 358 27.82 20.25 12.92
C LEU A 358 28.58 19.06 12.33
N LYS A 359 29.69 19.28 11.61
CA LYS A 359 30.55 18.20 11.10
C LYS A 359 31.18 17.39 12.21
N VAL A 360 31.75 18.06 13.24
CA VAL A 360 32.34 17.37 14.39
C VAL A 360 31.26 16.60 15.17
N ILE A 361 30.08 17.19 15.37
CA ILE A 361 28.94 16.50 15.98
C ILE A 361 28.50 15.28 15.16
N ASP A 362 28.53 15.37 13.82
CA ASP A 362 28.09 14.30 12.92
C ASP A 362 28.97 13.05 13.03
N VAL A 363 30.26 13.26 13.25
CA VAL A 363 31.28 12.21 13.38
C VAL A 363 31.34 11.66 14.81
N CYS A 364 31.37 12.54 15.81
CA CYS A 364 31.70 12.16 17.18
C CYS A 364 30.46 11.90 18.07
N VAL A 365 29.25 12.27 17.63
CA VAL A 365 28.02 11.99 18.38
C VAL A 365 27.21 10.88 17.71
N PRO A 366 27.06 9.71 18.36
CA PRO A 366 26.32 8.61 17.78
C PRO A 366 24.88 8.99 17.44
N LYS A 367 24.50 8.77 16.19
CA LYS A 367 23.15 8.99 15.67
C LYS A 367 22.17 7.96 16.21
N ARG A 368 21.09 8.40 16.82
CA ARG A 368 19.94 7.59 17.19
C ARG A 368 18.80 7.82 16.21
N LYS A 369 18.31 6.74 15.61
CA LYS A 369 16.99 6.78 14.95
C LYS A 369 15.94 6.91 16.04
N SER A 370 15.25 8.06 16.13
CA SER A 370 14.13 8.17 17.06
C SER A 370 13.00 7.26 16.56
N ASN A 371 12.77 6.17 17.29
CA ASN A 371 11.52 5.44 17.15
C ASN A 371 10.42 6.41 17.57
N LYS A 372 9.63 6.88 16.61
CA LYS A 372 8.43 7.66 16.89
C LYS A 372 7.63 6.90 17.93
N SER A 373 7.38 7.52 19.09
CA SER A 373 6.22 7.13 19.88
C SER A 373 5.04 7.14 18.91
N ARG A 374 4.36 5.98 18.76
CA ARG A 374 3.13 5.90 17.96
C ARG A 374 2.03 6.82 18.51
N ASN A 375 2.19 7.31 19.74
CA ASN A 375 1.24 8.15 20.44
C ASN A 375 1.70 9.63 20.45
N PRO A 376 0.79 10.59 20.14
CA PRO A 376 1.09 12.01 20.21
C PRO A 376 1.56 12.48 21.60
N PRO A 377 2.38 13.54 21.72
CA PRO A 377 2.96 14.00 22.99
C PRO A 377 1.94 14.42 24.06
N TRP A 378 0.73 14.81 23.65
CA TRP A 378 -0.35 15.24 24.55
C TRP A 378 -1.15 14.06 25.15
N LEU A 379 -0.88 12.82 24.73
CA LEU A 379 -1.52 11.64 25.30
C LEU A 379 -0.87 11.34 26.65
N THR A 380 -1.51 11.72 27.75
CA THR A 380 -1.06 11.37 29.10
C THR A 380 -0.98 9.84 29.24
N LYS A 381 -0.14 9.32 30.14
CA LYS A 381 -0.03 7.86 30.37
C LYS A 381 -1.40 7.22 30.64
N SER A 382 -2.29 7.91 31.35
CA SER A 382 -3.67 7.46 31.60
C SER A 382 -4.51 7.41 30.32
N LEU A 383 -4.41 8.41 29.44
CA LEU A 383 -5.09 8.39 28.12
C LEU A 383 -4.47 7.36 27.17
N ILE A 384 -3.16 7.11 27.24
CA ILE A 384 -2.51 6.00 26.52
C ILE A 384 -3.07 4.66 27.02
N LYS A 385 -3.25 4.51 28.34
CA LYS A 385 -3.83 3.30 28.93
C LYS A 385 -5.30 3.12 28.51
N LEU A 386 -6.13 4.16 28.63
CA LEU A 386 -7.53 4.13 28.20
C LEU A 386 -7.68 3.92 26.70
N LYS A 387 -6.80 4.52 25.88
CA LYS A 387 -6.78 4.28 24.43
C LYS A 387 -6.31 2.87 24.11
N SER A 388 -5.30 2.36 24.80
CA SER A 388 -4.84 0.97 24.67
C SER A 388 -5.96 0.00 25.05
N GLU A 389 -6.70 0.30 26.12
CA GLU A 389 -7.84 -0.47 26.61
C GLU A 389 -9.05 -0.36 25.68
N GLN A 390 -9.36 0.83 25.15
CA GLN A 390 -10.34 1.03 24.09
C GLN A 390 -9.94 0.30 22.80
N ASP A 391 -8.67 0.30 22.42
CA ASP A 391 -8.15 -0.42 21.25
C ASP A 391 -8.10 -1.93 21.51
N LYS A 392 -7.96 -2.38 22.76
CA LYS A 392 -8.06 -3.78 23.20
C LYS A 392 -9.52 -4.25 23.15
N LEU A 393 -10.44 -3.41 23.63
CA LEU A 393 -11.89 -3.60 23.56
C LEU A 393 -12.39 -3.50 22.11
N ARG A 394 -11.85 -2.61 21.28
CA ARG A 394 -12.13 -2.53 19.85
C ARG A 394 -11.53 -3.69 19.08
N ARG A 395 -10.37 -4.19 19.46
CA ARG A 395 -9.82 -5.44 18.91
C ARG A 395 -10.66 -6.63 19.32
N LYS A 396 -11.13 -6.71 20.56
CA LYS A 396 -12.19 -7.66 20.97
C LYS A 396 -13.43 -7.47 20.08
N TYR A 397 -14.00 -6.28 20.04
CA TYR A 397 -15.20 -5.96 19.27
C TYR A 397 -15.07 -6.24 17.76
N HIS A 398 -13.90 -5.97 17.16
CA HIS A 398 -13.62 -6.26 15.76
C HIS A 398 -13.28 -7.74 15.51
N LYS A 399 -12.70 -8.43 16.49
CA LYS A 399 -12.56 -9.89 16.52
C LYS A 399 -13.92 -10.59 16.57
N TYR A 400 -14.97 -9.89 17.02
CA TYR A 400 -16.35 -10.39 17.10
C TYR A 400 -17.31 -9.67 16.11
N LYS A 401 -16.78 -9.04 15.04
CA LYS A 401 -17.60 -8.26 14.11
C LYS A 401 -18.25 -9.09 13.01
N ASN A 402 -17.94 -10.38 12.89
CA ASN A 402 -18.83 -11.23 12.12
C ASN A 402 -20.10 -11.43 12.96
N PRO A 403 -21.30 -11.11 12.48
CA PRO A 403 -22.52 -11.40 13.23
C PRO A 403 -22.68 -12.88 13.59
N ARG A 404 -21.96 -13.79 12.89
CA ARG A 404 -21.81 -15.21 13.21
C ARG A 404 -20.92 -15.50 14.43
N ASP A 405 -20.04 -14.58 14.83
CA ASP A 405 -19.21 -14.67 16.05
C ASP A 405 -19.98 -14.34 17.33
N LYS A 406 -21.28 -14.02 17.22
CA LYS A 406 -22.20 -13.92 18.37
C LYS A 406 -22.63 -15.31 18.89
N LEU A 407 -21.82 -16.34 18.72
CA LEU A 407 -21.95 -17.51 19.58
C LEU A 407 -21.44 -17.10 20.96
N ASP A 408 -22.34 -17.17 21.92
CA ASP A 408 -22.19 -16.74 23.28
C ASP A 408 -20.97 -17.43 23.93
N LEU A 409 -19.87 -16.70 24.08
CA LEU A 409 -18.63 -17.15 24.74
C LEU A 409 -18.87 -17.67 26.16
N SER A 410 -20.02 -17.35 26.77
CA SER A 410 -20.42 -17.87 28.07
C SER A 410 -20.89 -19.33 28.02
N VAL A 411 -21.25 -19.87 26.85
CA VAL A 411 -21.71 -21.27 26.67
C VAL A 411 -20.56 -22.23 26.35
N CYS A 412 -19.54 -21.79 25.58
CA CYS A 412 -18.41 -22.65 25.18
C CYS A 412 -17.43 -22.99 26.32
N ALA A 413 -17.32 -22.15 27.35
CA ALA A 413 -16.42 -22.41 28.47
C ALA A 413 -17.01 -23.36 29.54
N VAL A 414 -18.31 -23.64 29.47
CA VAL A 414 -19.05 -24.44 30.48
C VAL A 414 -19.28 -25.89 30.02
N LEU A 415 -19.12 -26.18 28.72
CA LEU A 415 -19.33 -27.49 28.12
C LEU A 415 -18.02 -27.92 27.46
N GLY A 416 -17.32 -28.91 28.00
CA GLY A 416 -15.99 -29.37 27.54
C GLY A 416 -15.93 -29.99 26.14
N GLY A 417 -16.31 -29.24 25.09
CA GLY A 417 -16.28 -29.65 23.68
C GLY A 417 -15.07 -29.12 22.90
N ARG A 418 -14.81 -29.71 21.72
CA ARG A 418 -13.69 -29.39 20.81
C ARG A 418 -14.03 -28.22 19.88
N TYR A 419 -14.05 -27.00 20.44
CA TYR A 419 -14.33 -25.76 19.70
C TYR A 419 -13.08 -25.10 19.11
N PHE A 420 -13.19 -24.55 17.91
CA PHE A 420 -12.17 -23.67 17.35
C PHE A 420 -12.15 -22.31 18.07
N PRO A 421 -10.98 -21.67 18.21
CA PRO A 421 -10.88 -20.42 18.94
C PRO A 421 -11.64 -19.29 18.21
N PRO A 422 -12.18 -18.30 18.96
CA PRO A 422 -12.87 -17.18 18.33
C PRO A 422 -11.99 -16.44 17.32
N GLY A 423 -12.55 -16.14 16.15
CA GLY A 423 -11.85 -15.50 15.05
C GLY A 423 -11.11 -16.46 14.12
N PHE A 424 -11.17 -17.77 14.37
CA PHE A 424 -10.78 -18.77 13.37
C PHE A 424 -11.74 -18.70 12.18
N ILE A 425 -11.22 -18.69 10.96
CA ILE A 425 -12.05 -18.55 9.76
C ILE A 425 -11.96 -19.80 8.89
N PHE A 426 -13.11 -20.20 8.35
CA PHE A 426 -13.22 -21.33 7.43
C PHE A 426 -13.55 -20.86 6.02
N GLY A 427 -12.92 -21.47 5.03
CA GLY A 427 -13.15 -21.19 3.62
C GLY A 427 -13.03 -22.44 2.75
N ALA A 428 -13.24 -22.24 1.46
CA ALA A 428 -12.96 -23.22 0.43
C ALA A 428 -12.22 -22.53 -0.72
N ALA A 429 -11.58 -23.32 -1.58
CA ALA A 429 -10.72 -22.81 -2.63
C ALA A 429 -11.09 -23.29 -4.04
N SER A 430 -10.63 -22.53 -5.04
CA SER A 430 -10.54 -22.90 -6.45
C SER A 430 -9.35 -22.21 -7.14
N ALA A 431 -9.02 -22.64 -8.36
CA ALA A 431 -8.06 -22.01 -9.24
C ALA A 431 -8.66 -21.75 -10.62
N ALA A 432 -8.29 -20.63 -11.24
CA ALA A 432 -8.91 -20.09 -12.45
C ALA A 432 -8.98 -21.11 -13.59
N TYR A 433 -7.85 -21.67 -14.02
CA TYR A 433 -7.82 -22.66 -15.10
C TYR A 433 -8.64 -23.92 -14.79
N GLN A 434 -8.69 -24.30 -13.50
CA GLN A 434 -9.37 -25.53 -13.08
C GLN A 434 -10.91 -25.40 -13.09
N VAL A 435 -11.46 -24.19 -12.93
CA VAL A 435 -12.92 -23.99 -12.78
C VAL A 435 -13.55 -23.05 -13.82
N GLU A 436 -12.83 -22.05 -14.32
CA GLU A 436 -13.45 -20.97 -15.10
C GLU A 436 -13.99 -21.43 -16.45
N GLY A 437 -13.18 -22.19 -17.20
CA GLY A 437 -13.44 -22.42 -18.62
C GLY A 437 -13.36 -21.11 -19.41
N ALA A 438 -14.19 -21.01 -20.47
CA ALA A 438 -14.25 -19.85 -21.35
C ALA A 438 -12.84 -19.40 -21.79
N TRP A 439 -12.03 -20.39 -22.18
CA TRP A 439 -10.59 -20.28 -22.32
C TRP A 439 -10.15 -19.31 -23.44
N ASN A 440 -11.00 -19.14 -24.46
CA ASN A 440 -10.79 -18.29 -25.64
C ASN A 440 -11.94 -17.29 -25.87
N VAL A 441 -12.73 -16.99 -24.83
CA VAL A 441 -13.85 -16.05 -24.91
C VAL A 441 -13.35 -14.62 -24.73
N SER A 442 -13.97 -13.68 -25.45
CA SER A 442 -13.61 -12.26 -25.48
C SER A 442 -12.17 -12.08 -25.98
N ASP A 443 -11.27 -11.68 -25.08
CA ASP A 443 -9.90 -11.33 -25.35
C ASP A 443 -8.93 -12.13 -24.47
N LYS A 444 -9.39 -13.14 -23.73
CA LYS A 444 -8.50 -14.04 -22.99
C LYS A 444 -7.54 -14.73 -23.96
N SER A 445 -6.25 -14.69 -23.63
CA SER A 445 -5.20 -15.36 -24.41
C SER A 445 -4.89 -16.77 -23.91
N LEU A 446 -4.03 -17.46 -24.67
CA LEU A 446 -3.50 -18.78 -24.31
C LEU A 446 -2.64 -18.70 -23.06
N SER A 447 -2.92 -19.57 -22.11
CA SER A 447 -2.01 -19.93 -21.01
C SER A 447 -1.16 -21.12 -21.40
N ILE A 448 -0.11 -21.38 -20.62
CA ILE A 448 0.70 -22.60 -20.75
C ILE A 448 -0.11 -23.88 -20.63
N TRP A 449 -1.22 -23.86 -19.88
CA TRP A 449 -2.09 -25.02 -19.74
C TRP A 449 -3.00 -25.23 -20.95
N ASP A 450 -3.50 -24.14 -21.56
CA ASP A 450 -4.23 -24.21 -22.83
C ASP A 450 -3.32 -24.87 -23.89
N THR A 451 -2.09 -24.35 -24.05
CA THR A 451 -1.10 -24.89 -24.98
C THR A 451 -0.71 -26.32 -24.65
N PHE A 452 -0.44 -26.64 -23.39
CA PHE A 452 -0.04 -27.98 -22.98
C PHE A 452 -1.13 -29.03 -23.27
N ALA A 453 -2.39 -28.72 -22.94
CA ALA A 453 -3.51 -29.63 -23.14
C ALA A 453 -3.85 -29.84 -24.63
N HIS A 454 -3.79 -28.78 -25.45
CA HIS A 454 -4.09 -28.88 -26.88
C HIS A 454 -2.93 -29.47 -27.69
N THR A 455 -1.68 -29.29 -27.25
CA THR A 455 -0.49 -29.78 -27.98
C THR A 455 -0.10 -31.19 -27.56
N TYR A 456 -0.27 -31.53 -26.28
CA TYR A 456 0.10 -32.83 -25.71
C TYR A 456 -1.09 -33.47 -24.98
N PRO A 457 -2.23 -33.69 -25.66
CA PRO A 457 -3.42 -34.24 -25.03
C PRO A 457 -3.14 -35.59 -24.33
N GLU A 458 -2.22 -36.40 -24.88
CA GLU A 458 -1.83 -37.70 -24.34
C GLU A 458 -1.15 -37.64 -22.97
N LYS A 459 -0.65 -36.45 -22.57
CA LYS A 459 -0.07 -36.22 -21.24
C LYS A 459 -1.12 -35.96 -20.16
N ILE A 460 -2.38 -35.81 -20.56
CA ILE A 460 -3.50 -35.56 -19.66
C ILE A 460 -4.45 -36.75 -19.73
N PHE A 461 -4.89 -37.23 -18.58
CA PHE A 461 -5.81 -38.37 -18.53
C PHE A 461 -7.07 -38.10 -19.36
N ASN A 462 -7.42 -39.06 -20.22
CA ASN A 462 -8.53 -38.98 -21.19
C ASN A 462 -8.46 -37.78 -22.13
N ASN A 463 -7.27 -37.23 -22.40
CA ASN A 463 -7.08 -36.08 -23.29
C ASN A 463 -7.95 -34.87 -22.90
N ALA A 464 -8.24 -34.74 -21.59
CA ALA A 464 -9.12 -33.71 -21.08
C ALA A 464 -8.50 -32.31 -21.21
N THR A 465 -9.34 -31.29 -21.37
CA THR A 465 -8.92 -29.88 -21.42
C THR A 465 -9.64 -29.05 -20.36
N GLY A 466 -9.08 -27.90 -20.03
CA GLY A 466 -9.70 -26.87 -19.18
C GLY A 466 -10.65 -25.94 -19.93
N ASP A 467 -10.96 -26.22 -21.21
CA ASP A 467 -11.65 -25.30 -22.12
C ASP A 467 -13.00 -24.83 -21.58
N VAL A 468 -13.75 -25.78 -21.01
CA VAL A 468 -15.04 -25.54 -20.35
C VAL A 468 -14.91 -25.68 -18.83
N ALA A 469 -14.13 -26.66 -18.35
CA ALA A 469 -13.97 -26.92 -16.93
C ALA A 469 -15.33 -27.02 -16.21
N CYS A 470 -15.50 -26.25 -15.12
CA CYS A 470 -16.76 -26.14 -14.39
C CYS A 470 -17.67 -25.05 -14.95
N ASP A 471 -17.22 -24.29 -15.95
CA ASP A 471 -17.91 -23.14 -16.51
C ASP A 471 -18.19 -22.04 -15.46
N SER A 472 -17.31 -21.88 -14.47
CA SER A 472 -17.44 -20.86 -13.43
C SER A 472 -17.37 -19.43 -13.98
N TYR A 473 -16.79 -19.22 -15.17
CA TYR A 473 -16.86 -17.92 -15.85
C TYR A 473 -18.32 -17.48 -16.07
N ASN A 474 -19.20 -18.40 -16.46
CA ASN A 474 -20.63 -18.13 -16.63
C ASN A 474 -21.46 -18.44 -15.36
N LYS A 475 -20.96 -19.33 -14.49
CA LYS A 475 -21.69 -19.88 -13.33
C LYS A 475 -21.17 -19.39 -11.97
N TRP A 476 -20.39 -18.32 -11.93
CA TRP A 476 -19.84 -17.75 -10.69
C TRP A 476 -20.93 -17.46 -9.64
N LYS A 477 -22.15 -17.07 -10.05
CA LYS A 477 -23.29 -16.87 -9.13
C LYS A 477 -23.64 -18.15 -8.38
N THR A 478 -23.68 -19.29 -9.08
CA THR A 478 -23.95 -20.60 -8.49
C THR A 478 -22.87 -20.93 -7.46
N ASP A 479 -21.60 -20.74 -7.80
CA ASP A 479 -20.49 -21.04 -6.90
C ASP A 479 -20.55 -20.19 -5.62
N ILE A 480 -20.95 -18.92 -5.72
CA ILE A 480 -21.17 -18.04 -4.56
C ILE A 480 -22.32 -18.54 -3.68
N GLU A 481 -23.42 -19.02 -4.27
CA GLU A 481 -24.53 -19.60 -3.49
C GLU A 481 -24.08 -20.87 -2.76
N LEU A 482 -23.25 -21.71 -3.36
CA LEU A 482 -22.67 -22.89 -2.69
C LEU A 482 -21.79 -22.47 -1.51
N ALA A 483 -20.89 -21.51 -1.73
CA ALA A 483 -20.04 -20.95 -0.67
C ALA A 483 -20.87 -20.33 0.48
N SER A 484 -21.97 -19.65 0.14
CA SER A 484 -22.90 -19.08 1.12
C SER A 484 -23.64 -20.16 1.91
N LYS A 485 -24.14 -21.22 1.25
CA LYS A 485 -24.85 -22.35 1.86
C LYS A 485 -23.96 -23.13 2.83
N LEU A 486 -22.69 -23.34 2.48
CA LEU A 486 -21.67 -23.89 3.39
C LEU A 486 -21.38 -23.01 4.61
N GLY A 487 -21.82 -21.74 4.59
CA GLY A 487 -21.57 -20.81 5.68
C GLY A 487 -20.13 -20.27 5.71
N LEU A 488 -19.40 -20.31 4.59
CA LEU A 488 -17.99 -19.91 4.55
C LEU A 488 -17.76 -18.47 5.01
N HIS A 489 -16.62 -18.25 5.66
CA HIS A 489 -16.15 -16.94 6.09
C HIS A 489 -15.39 -16.24 4.96
N PHE A 490 -14.68 -17.02 4.15
CA PHE A 490 -13.93 -16.53 2.99
C PHE A 490 -13.95 -17.55 1.86
N TYR A 491 -13.70 -17.08 0.65
CA TYR A 491 -13.50 -17.91 -0.53
C TYR A 491 -12.17 -17.55 -1.18
N ARG A 492 -11.31 -18.56 -1.34
CA ARG A 492 -10.02 -18.41 -2.01
C ARG A 492 -10.18 -18.75 -3.50
N PHE A 493 -9.85 -17.83 -4.37
CA PHE A 493 -9.84 -18.07 -5.82
C PHE A 493 -8.63 -17.41 -6.45
N SER A 494 -8.22 -17.86 -7.64
CA SER A 494 -7.16 -17.18 -8.40
C SER A 494 -7.71 -16.28 -9.50
N ILE A 495 -6.95 -15.24 -9.82
CA ILE A 495 -7.17 -14.43 -11.02
C ILE A 495 -6.34 -15.03 -12.14
N SER A 496 -6.94 -15.20 -13.32
CA SER A 496 -6.22 -15.63 -14.51
C SER A 496 -5.45 -14.48 -15.12
N TRP A 497 -4.12 -14.63 -15.20
CA TRP A 497 -3.26 -13.61 -15.80
C TRP A 497 -3.65 -13.39 -17.27
N THR A 498 -3.87 -14.47 -18.02
CA THR A 498 -4.27 -14.41 -19.44
C THR A 498 -5.64 -13.77 -19.66
N ARG A 499 -6.54 -13.81 -18.67
CA ARG A 499 -7.84 -13.13 -18.75
C ARG A 499 -7.74 -11.66 -18.37
N LEU A 500 -6.98 -11.32 -17.33
CA LEU A 500 -6.87 -9.92 -16.88
C LEU A 500 -5.93 -9.09 -17.77
N MET A 501 -4.81 -9.69 -18.20
CA MET A 501 -3.79 -9.07 -19.04
C MET A 501 -3.42 -10.01 -20.20
N PRO A 502 -4.23 -10.07 -21.26
CA PRO A 502 -4.05 -11.03 -22.36
C PRO A 502 -2.70 -11.00 -23.07
N THR A 503 -2.05 -9.84 -23.18
CA THR A 503 -0.71 -9.76 -23.78
C THR A 503 0.39 -10.30 -22.87
N GLY A 504 0.09 -10.53 -21.59
CA GLY A 504 1.05 -10.75 -20.51
C GLY A 504 1.64 -9.47 -19.92
N PHE A 505 1.48 -8.33 -20.60
CA PHE A 505 2.12 -7.04 -20.29
C PHE A 505 1.10 -5.95 -19.95
N PRO A 506 1.47 -4.93 -19.16
CA PRO A 506 0.52 -3.92 -18.66
C PRO A 506 -0.02 -2.97 -19.74
N ASN A 507 0.40 -3.13 -21.01
CA ASN A 507 -0.06 -2.32 -22.14
C ASN A 507 -1.53 -2.58 -22.49
N TYR A 508 -2.07 -3.74 -22.11
CA TYR A 508 -3.46 -4.09 -22.36
C TYR A 508 -4.06 -4.81 -21.15
N ILE A 509 -5.17 -4.27 -20.65
CA ILE A 509 -5.90 -4.84 -19.50
C ILE A 509 -7.34 -5.06 -19.95
N SER A 510 -7.77 -6.32 -19.99
CA SER A 510 -9.09 -6.72 -20.50
C SER A 510 -10.22 -6.07 -19.70
N GLU A 511 -11.17 -5.44 -20.38
CA GLU A 511 -12.40 -4.95 -19.75
C GLU A 511 -13.32 -6.12 -19.34
N ASP A 512 -13.28 -7.22 -20.08
CA ASP A 512 -14.04 -8.42 -19.77
C ASP A 512 -13.53 -9.11 -18.50
N GLY A 513 -12.21 -9.34 -18.42
CA GLY A 513 -11.55 -9.87 -17.24
C GLY A 513 -11.78 -9.00 -16.01
N LYS A 514 -11.65 -7.67 -16.15
CA LYS A 514 -11.99 -6.72 -15.07
C LYS A 514 -13.43 -6.90 -14.60
N ARG A 515 -14.39 -6.97 -15.53
CA ARG A 515 -15.82 -7.10 -15.21
C ARG A 515 -16.11 -8.41 -14.49
N TYR A 516 -15.59 -9.52 -14.98
CA TYR A 516 -15.77 -10.84 -14.38
C TYR A 516 -15.29 -10.88 -12.91
N TYR A 517 -14.03 -10.50 -12.65
CA TYR A 517 -13.49 -10.54 -11.30
C TYR A 517 -14.14 -9.51 -10.36
N ASN A 518 -14.53 -8.33 -10.86
CA ASN A 518 -15.32 -7.39 -10.06
C ASN A 518 -16.67 -8.00 -9.63
N ASN A 519 -17.40 -8.61 -10.57
CA ASN A 519 -18.69 -9.24 -10.26
C ASN A 519 -18.56 -10.37 -9.23
N LEU A 520 -17.55 -11.23 -9.38
CA LEU A 520 -17.26 -12.30 -8.42
C LEU A 520 -16.95 -11.73 -7.03
N ILE A 521 -16.06 -10.72 -6.95
CA ILE A 521 -15.67 -10.08 -5.69
C ILE A 521 -16.85 -9.38 -5.01
N ASP A 522 -17.64 -8.62 -5.77
CA ASP A 522 -18.76 -7.86 -5.22
C ASP A 522 -19.83 -8.79 -4.68
N ALA A 523 -20.18 -9.85 -5.41
CA ALA A 523 -21.19 -10.80 -4.97
C ALA A 523 -20.74 -11.66 -3.77
N LEU A 524 -19.45 -11.99 -3.65
CA LEU A 524 -18.90 -12.61 -2.43
C LEU A 524 -19.13 -11.68 -1.22
N LEU A 525 -18.80 -10.40 -1.38
CA LEU A 525 -18.95 -9.40 -0.32
C LEU A 525 -20.42 -9.13 0.03
N GLU A 526 -21.34 -9.16 -0.93
CA GLU A 526 -22.79 -9.09 -0.70
C GLU A 526 -23.26 -10.25 0.20
N LYS A 527 -22.71 -11.45 0.01
CA LYS A 527 -22.95 -12.62 0.88
C LYS A 527 -22.10 -12.62 2.16
N ARG A 528 -21.32 -11.56 2.41
CA ARG A 528 -20.40 -11.40 3.55
C ARG A 528 -19.29 -12.45 3.59
N ILE A 529 -18.90 -12.97 2.43
CA ILE A 529 -17.79 -13.89 2.26
C ILE A 529 -16.58 -13.06 1.82
N GLN A 530 -15.48 -13.15 2.56
CA GLN A 530 -14.27 -12.40 2.23
C GLN A 530 -13.58 -13.01 0.99
N PRO A 531 -13.21 -12.21 -0.02
CA PRO A 531 -12.37 -12.70 -1.10
C PRO A 531 -10.91 -12.83 -0.63
N VAL A 532 -10.35 -14.03 -0.76
CA VAL A 532 -8.91 -14.30 -0.67
C VAL A 532 -8.41 -14.56 -2.07
N VAL A 533 -7.52 -13.72 -2.59
CA VAL A 533 -7.13 -13.78 -4.00
C VAL A 533 -5.72 -14.31 -4.16
N THR A 534 -5.57 -15.35 -4.98
CA THR A 534 -4.29 -15.83 -5.47
C THR A 534 -3.98 -15.16 -6.82
N LEU A 535 -2.83 -14.51 -6.96
CA LEU A 535 -2.47 -13.83 -8.21
C LEU A 535 -2.02 -14.80 -9.29
N TYR A 536 -1.19 -15.79 -8.93
CA TYR A 536 -0.70 -16.80 -9.87
C TYR A 536 -0.98 -18.21 -9.36
N HIS A 537 -1.74 -18.97 -10.14
CA HIS A 537 -2.03 -20.38 -9.91
C HIS A 537 -1.84 -21.17 -11.21
N PHE A 538 -0.59 -21.20 -11.67
CA PHE A 538 -0.02 -21.99 -12.77
C PHE A 538 -0.43 -21.62 -14.20
N ASP A 539 -1.25 -20.59 -14.41
CA ASP A 539 -1.78 -20.23 -15.73
C ASP A 539 -1.01 -19.07 -16.39
N LEU A 540 0.32 -19.20 -16.48
CA LEU A 540 1.20 -18.23 -17.12
C LEU A 540 0.76 -17.97 -18.58
N PRO A 541 0.72 -16.71 -19.06
CA PRO A 541 0.50 -16.45 -20.48
C PRO A 541 1.55 -17.13 -21.35
N GLN A 542 1.11 -17.81 -22.41
CA GLN A 542 2.00 -18.53 -23.33
C GLN A 542 3.02 -17.58 -23.96
N SER A 543 2.62 -16.33 -24.26
CA SER A 543 3.51 -15.29 -24.77
C SER A 543 4.71 -15.00 -23.86
N LEU A 544 4.57 -15.18 -22.53
CA LEU A 544 5.67 -15.04 -21.58
C LEU A 544 6.48 -16.33 -21.46
N GLN A 545 5.84 -17.50 -21.62
CA GLN A 545 6.51 -18.79 -21.67
C GLN A 545 7.42 -18.90 -22.91
N ASP A 546 7.00 -18.36 -24.05
CA ASP A 546 7.79 -18.32 -25.28
C ASP A 546 9.08 -17.48 -25.13
N LEU A 547 9.10 -16.56 -24.15
CA LEU A 547 10.30 -15.82 -23.75
C LEU A 547 11.15 -16.55 -22.70
N GLY A 548 10.77 -17.77 -22.31
CA GLY A 548 11.44 -18.58 -21.28
C GLY A 548 10.63 -18.75 -19.99
N GLY A 549 9.54 -18.02 -19.81
CA GLY A 549 8.65 -18.17 -18.65
C GLY A 549 9.39 -18.02 -17.33
N TRP A 550 9.19 -18.96 -16.41
CA TRP A 550 9.79 -18.89 -15.07
C TRP A 550 11.32 -19.07 -15.04
N THR A 551 11.94 -19.57 -16.11
CA THR A 551 13.41 -19.61 -16.20
C THR A 551 14.02 -18.32 -16.74
N ASN A 552 13.20 -17.37 -17.22
CA ASN A 552 13.66 -16.03 -17.58
C ASN A 552 13.63 -15.09 -16.36
N SER A 553 14.74 -14.43 -16.06
CA SER A 553 14.85 -13.51 -14.91
C SER A 553 13.88 -12.32 -14.96
N LEU A 554 13.43 -11.91 -16.16
CA LEU A 554 12.47 -10.83 -16.34
C LEU A 554 11.05 -11.19 -15.88
N VAL A 555 10.73 -12.47 -15.67
CA VAL A 555 9.40 -12.93 -15.21
C VAL A 555 9.02 -12.30 -13.87
N ALA A 556 10.00 -12.04 -13.01
CA ALA A 556 9.77 -11.39 -11.73
C ALA A 556 9.27 -9.95 -11.91
N ASP A 557 9.74 -9.23 -12.93
CA ASP A 557 9.27 -7.88 -13.25
C ASP A 557 7.90 -7.91 -13.92
N TRP A 558 7.67 -8.83 -14.87
CA TRP A 558 6.37 -9.00 -15.52
C TRP A 558 5.28 -9.35 -14.50
N PHE A 559 5.56 -10.30 -13.60
CA PHE A 559 4.65 -10.67 -12.52
C PHE A 559 4.39 -9.50 -11.57
N SER A 560 5.42 -8.73 -11.22
CA SER A 560 5.24 -7.55 -10.34
C SER A 560 4.35 -6.48 -10.97
N ASN A 561 4.41 -6.30 -12.30
CA ASN A 561 3.54 -5.39 -13.03
C ASN A 561 2.10 -5.90 -13.06
N TYR A 562 1.90 -7.19 -13.30
CA TYR A 562 0.59 -7.84 -13.20
C TYR A 562 -0.01 -7.70 -11.79
N ALA A 563 0.77 -7.97 -10.75
CA ALA A 563 0.37 -7.79 -9.36
C ALA A 563 -0.05 -6.34 -9.07
N ARG A 564 0.73 -5.35 -9.54
CA ARG A 564 0.39 -3.91 -9.40
C ARG A 564 -0.97 -3.60 -10.01
N ILE A 565 -1.27 -4.14 -11.20
CA ILE A 565 -2.57 -3.97 -11.86
C ILE A 565 -3.70 -4.60 -11.02
N ALA A 566 -3.56 -5.86 -10.61
CA ALA A 566 -4.55 -6.54 -9.79
C ALA A 566 -4.82 -5.81 -8.45
N PHE A 567 -3.77 -5.36 -7.76
CA PHE A 567 -3.92 -4.57 -6.52
C PHE A 567 -4.62 -3.24 -6.76
N SER A 568 -4.35 -2.58 -7.90
CA SER A 568 -4.97 -1.30 -8.23
C SER A 568 -6.46 -1.42 -8.49
N LEU A 569 -6.89 -2.52 -9.14
CA LEU A 569 -8.27 -2.76 -9.54
C LEU A 569 -9.13 -3.29 -8.39
N PHE A 570 -8.57 -4.16 -7.54
CA PHE A 570 -9.38 -4.94 -6.60
C PHE A 570 -8.97 -4.75 -5.13
N GLY A 571 -7.84 -4.08 -4.83
CA GLY A 571 -7.32 -3.94 -3.47
C GLY A 571 -8.20 -3.11 -2.53
N ASP A 572 -9.09 -2.28 -3.07
CA ASP A 572 -10.10 -1.55 -2.31
C ASP A 572 -11.04 -2.50 -1.54
N ARG A 573 -11.33 -3.67 -2.11
CA ARG A 573 -12.23 -4.71 -1.58
C ARG A 573 -11.50 -5.95 -1.07
N VAL A 574 -10.47 -6.41 -1.77
CA VAL A 574 -9.70 -7.62 -1.41
C VAL A 574 -8.65 -7.31 -0.34
N LYS A 575 -8.72 -8.03 0.78
CA LYS A 575 -7.88 -7.79 1.97
C LYS A 575 -6.85 -8.88 2.25
N THR A 576 -6.91 -10.01 1.56
CA THR A 576 -5.94 -11.09 1.71
C THR A 576 -5.50 -11.53 0.32
N TRP A 577 -4.20 -11.45 0.08
CA TRP A 577 -3.57 -11.75 -1.19
C TRP A 577 -2.53 -12.85 -1.02
N LEU A 578 -2.54 -13.80 -1.95
CA LEU A 578 -1.49 -14.80 -2.13
C LEU A 578 -0.82 -14.50 -3.47
N THR A 579 0.49 -14.29 -3.49
CA THR A 579 1.18 -13.95 -4.74
C THR A 579 1.27 -15.17 -5.66
N LEU A 580 1.86 -16.25 -5.16
CA LEU A 580 2.11 -17.49 -5.90
C LEU A 580 1.49 -18.63 -5.10
N ASN A 581 0.81 -19.53 -5.79
CA ASN A 581 0.51 -20.85 -5.25
C ASN A 581 1.65 -21.81 -5.58
N GLU A 582 2.07 -22.60 -4.59
CA GLU A 582 2.92 -23.78 -4.72
C GLU A 582 4.06 -23.68 -5.75
N PRO A 583 5.08 -22.83 -5.50
CA PRO A 583 6.26 -22.78 -6.36
C PRO A 583 6.92 -24.13 -6.60
N ILE A 584 6.91 -25.03 -5.61
CA ILE A 584 7.41 -26.40 -5.76
C ILE A 584 6.74 -27.15 -6.92
N THR A 585 5.47 -26.88 -7.21
CA THR A 585 4.74 -27.55 -8.28
C THR A 585 5.15 -27.01 -9.65
N PHE A 586 5.10 -25.69 -9.85
CA PHE A 586 5.43 -25.11 -11.16
C PHE A 586 6.94 -24.93 -11.42
N CYS A 587 7.80 -25.15 -10.41
CA CYS A 587 9.25 -25.19 -10.57
C CYS A 587 9.82 -26.61 -10.48
N ASP A 588 9.70 -27.29 -9.34
CA ASP A 588 10.34 -28.61 -9.18
C ASP A 588 9.60 -29.71 -9.93
N ILE A 589 8.27 -29.83 -9.80
CA ILE A 589 7.53 -30.89 -10.53
C ILE A 589 7.59 -30.63 -12.03
N ALA A 590 7.31 -29.39 -12.45
CA ALA A 590 7.32 -29.01 -13.86
C ALA A 590 8.70 -29.23 -14.51
N TYR A 591 9.80 -28.77 -13.91
CA TYR A 591 11.13 -28.83 -14.54
C TYR A 591 11.96 -30.07 -14.18
N ASN A 592 11.73 -30.74 -13.04
CA ASN A 592 12.45 -31.99 -12.75
C ASN A 592 11.79 -33.22 -13.39
N ILE A 593 10.45 -33.23 -13.49
CA ILE A 593 9.67 -34.42 -13.94
C ILE A 593 9.04 -34.18 -15.32
N GLY A 594 8.69 -32.94 -15.68
CA GLY A 594 8.08 -32.62 -16.98
C GLY A 594 6.62 -33.05 -17.13
N THR A 595 5.95 -33.39 -16.02
CA THR A 595 4.54 -33.80 -16.03
C THR A 595 3.58 -32.62 -16.03
N GLN A 596 3.96 -31.49 -15.42
CA GLN A 596 3.14 -30.28 -15.37
C GLN A 596 3.52 -29.32 -16.50
N ALA A 597 2.59 -28.46 -16.95
CA ALA A 597 2.88 -27.40 -17.91
C ALA A 597 4.05 -26.51 -17.40
N PRO A 598 5.02 -26.12 -18.26
CA PRO A 598 5.04 -26.26 -19.72
C PRO A 598 5.58 -27.61 -20.24
N GLY A 599 5.85 -28.58 -19.37
CA GLY A 599 6.26 -29.94 -19.77
C GLY A 599 7.73 -30.09 -20.17
N TYR A 600 8.60 -29.17 -19.74
CA TYR A 600 10.04 -29.22 -19.97
C TYR A 600 10.76 -30.02 -18.89
N ILE A 601 11.77 -30.81 -19.28
CA ILE A 601 12.63 -31.55 -18.34
C ILE A 601 14.00 -30.89 -18.33
N SER A 602 14.32 -30.19 -17.25
CA SER A 602 15.59 -29.54 -16.96
C SER A 602 15.93 -29.68 -15.46
N PRO A 603 16.15 -30.93 -14.98
CA PRO A 603 16.34 -31.21 -13.57
C PRO A 603 17.61 -30.54 -13.04
N GLY A 604 17.50 -29.92 -11.87
CA GLY A 604 18.64 -29.33 -11.17
C GLY A 604 19.26 -28.11 -11.85
N ILE A 605 18.65 -27.54 -12.89
CA ILE A 605 19.04 -26.23 -13.50
C ILE A 605 17.80 -25.38 -13.68
N GLY A 606 16.86 -25.80 -14.54
CA GLY A 606 15.63 -25.06 -14.81
C GLY A 606 14.78 -24.87 -13.56
N SER A 607 14.68 -25.91 -12.71
CA SER A 607 13.99 -25.83 -11.42
C SER A 607 14.63 -24.79 -10.50
N TYR A 608 15.95 -24.78 -10.32
CA TYR A 608 16.61 -23.80 -9.44
C TYR A 608 16.53 -22.34 -9.94
N ILE A 609 16.60 -22.12 -11.25
CA ILE A 609 16.37 -20.80 -11.84
C ILE A 609 14.93 -20.36 -11.59
N CYS A 610 13.95 -21.25 -11.82
CA CYS A 610 12.55 -21.00 -11.50
C CYS A 610 12.35 -20.66 -10.02
N ASN A 611 12.97 -21.42 -9.11
CA ASN A 611 12.88 -21.20 -7.67
C ASN A 611 13.33 -19.78 -7.29
N LYS A 612 14.50 -19.34 -7.79
CA LYS A 612 15.00 -17.98 -7.54
C LYS A 612 14.03 -16.93 -8.07
N ASN A 613 13.61 -17.06 -9.33
CA ASN A 613 12.72 -16.11 -9.98
C ASN A 613 11.36 -16.03 -9.28
N ALA A 614 10.81 -17.15 -8.81
CA ALA A 614 9.58 -17.18 -8.03
C ALA A 614 9.70 -16.40 -6.71
N MET A 615 10.80 -16.58 -5.97
CA MET A 615 11.04 -15.82 -4.73
C MET A 615 11.19 -14.32 -4.99
N LEU A 616 11.91 -13.94 -6.05
CA LEU A 616 12.04 -12.54 -6.47
C LEU A 616 10.69 -11.95 -6.92
N ALA A 617 9.88 -12.71 -7.65
CA ALA A 617 8.56 -12.30 -8.12
C ALA A 617 7.61 -12.04 -6.94
N HIS A 618 7.56 -12.97 -5.97
CA HIS A 618 6.82 -12.81 -4.72
C HIS A 618 7.26 -11.54 -3.99
N ALA A 619 8.57 -11.38 -3.79
CA ALA A 619 9.12 -10.25 -3.06
C ALA A 619 8.80 -8.91 -3.75
N LYS A 620 8.99 -8.80 -5.06
CA LYS A 620 8.64 -7.60 -5.83
C LYS A 620 7.16 -7.26 -5.69
N ALA A 621 6.26 -8.24 -5.81
CA ALA A 621 4.82 -8.03 -5.61
C ALA A 621 4.49 -7.58 -4.18
N TYR A 622 5.08 -8.20 -3.16
CA TYR A 622 4.90 -7.79 -1.76
C TYR A 622 5.37 -6.35 -1.52
N ARG A 623 6.56 -6.00 -2.01
CA ARG A 623 7.14 -4.65 -1.84
C ARG A 623 6.34 -3.59 -2.59
N ILE A 624 5.78 -3.91 -3.76
CA ILE A 624 4.81 -3.06 -4.46
C ILE A 624 3.58 -2.83 -3.59
N TYR A 625 2.98 -3.89 -3.04
CA TYR A 625 1.83 -3.75 -2.15
C TYR A 625 2.15 -2.87 -0.95
N ASP A 626 3.26 -3.15 -0.26
CA ASP A 626 3.70 -2.44 0.93
C ASP A 626 3.89 -0.94 0.66
N LYS A 627 4.59 -0.60 -0.42
CA LYS A 627 4.93 0.78 -0.79
C LYS A 627 3.74 1.56 -1.35
N GLU A 628 2.95 0.94 -2.22
CA GLU A 628 1.98 1.66 -3.05
C GLU A 628 0.53 1.50 -2.58
N PHE A 629 0.19 0.41 -1.87
CA PHE A 629 -1.19 0.00 -1.61
C PHE A 629 -1.54 -0.24 -0.14
N ARG A 630 -0.60 -0.70 0.70
CA ARG A 630 -0.87 -1.06 2.11
C ARG A 630 -1.46 0.10 2.90
N SER A 631 -0.91 1.30 2.73
CA SER A 631 -1.44 2.51 3.38
C SER A 631 -2.83 2.95 2.89
N LYS A 632 -3.23 2.52 1.68
CA LYS A 632 -4.55 2.83 1.11
C LYS A 632 -5.59 1.80 1.53
N TYR A 633 -5.23 0.53 1.50
CA TYR A 633 -6.19 -0.57 1.52
C TYR A 633 -6.10 -1.47 2.75
N ASN A 634 -4.98 -1.42 3.48
CA ASN A 634 -4.75 -2.16 4.72
C ASN A 634 -5.04 -3.67 4.61
N GLY A 635 -4.71 -4.27 3.47
CA GLY A 635 -4.73 -5.73 3.29
C GLY A 635 -3.42 -6.39 3.69
N LYS A 636 -3.42 -7.72 3.63
CA LYS A 636 -2.30 -8.61 3.88
C LYS A 636 -1.88 -9.31 2.59
N VAL A 637 -0.59 -9.55 2.43
CA VAL A 637 0.01 -10.26 1.30
C VAL A 637 0.94 -11.35 1.83
N SER A 638 0.86 -12.53 1.23
CA SER A 638 1.79 -13.63 1.47
C SER A 638 1.93 -14.51 0.22
N ILE A 639 2.63 -15.64 0.36
CA ILE A 639 2.73 -16.74 -0.59
C ILE A 639 2.03 -17.98 0.00
N ALA A 640 1.51 -18.87 -0.85
CA ALA A 640 0.99 -20.17 -0.42
C ALA A 640 1.96 -21.27 -0.84
N ASN A 641 2.59 -21.94 0.13
CA ASN A 641 3.56 -23.00 -0.14
C ASN A 641 2.94 -24.38 0.12
N GLN A 642 3.08 -25.31 -0.84
CA GLN A 642 2.86 -26.73 -0.58
C GLN A 642 4.04 -27.32 0.12
N ILE A 643 3.78 -27.99 1.24
CA ILE A 643 4.81 -28.60 2.06
C ILE A 643 4.35 -30.00 2.47
N LEU A 644 5.15 -31.00 2.13
CA LEU A 644 4.97 -32.36 2.63
C LEU A 644 5.62 -32.47 4.01
N TRP A 645 4.97 -33.20 4.92
CA TRP A 645 5.66 -33.60 6.14
C TRP A 645 6.60 -34.77 5.85
N LEU A 646 7.86 -34.64 6.26
CA LEU A 646 8.88 -35.66 6.06
C LEU A 646 9.28 -36.29 7.40
N GLU A 647 9.11 -37.60 7.52
CA GLU A 647 9.48 -38.40 8.68
C GLU A 647 10.73 -39.23 8.40
N PRO A 648 11.59 -39.46 9.40
CA PRO A 648 12.65 -40.45 9.23
C PRO A 648 12.04 -41.85 9.13
N ASP A 649 12.53 -42.68 8.22
CA ASP A 649 12.08 -44.08 8.12
C ASP A 649 12.50 -44.85 9.38
N THR A 650 13.77 -44.69 9.78
CA THR A 650 14.34 -45.20 11.03
C THR A 650 15.02 -44.08 11.83
N GLY A 651 15.30 -44.29 13.12
CA GLY A 651 15.95 -43.27 13.97
C GLY A 651 17.30 -42.76 13.44
N SER A 652 18.05 -43.56 12.68
CA SER A 652 19.31 -43.16 12.05
C SER A 652 19.15 -42.18 10.89
N ASP A 653 17.96 -42.08 10.27
CA ASP A 653 17.71 -41.24 9.10
C ASP A 653 17.38 -39.77 9.47
N GLY A 654 17.43 -39.40 10.75
CA GLY A 654 17.01 -38.09 11.24
C GLY A 654 17.77 -36.92 10.60
N ALA A 655 19.09 -37.03 10.41
CA ALA A 655 19.89 -35.97 9.81
C ALA A 655 19.60 -35.78 8.31
N ALA A 656 19.39 -36.88 7.58
CA ALA A 656 18.97 -36.84 6.18
C ALA A 656 17.57 -36.27 6.02
N THR A 657 16.67 -36.63 6.93
CA THR A 657 15.30 -36.11 6.98
C THR A 657 15.29 -34.59 7.15
N GLU A 658 16.12 -34.04 8.04
CA GLU A 658 16.18 -32.59 8.23
C GLU A 658 16.70 -31.86 6.98
N LYS A 659 17.70 -32.41 6.28
CA LYS A 659 18.12 -31.89 4.97
C LYS A 659 16.97 -31.93 3.96
N ALA A 660 16.23 -33.03 3.89
CA ALA A 660 15.07 -33.15 3.01
C ALA A 660 13.97 -32.14 3.35
N ARG A 661 13.73 -31.84 4.65
CA ARG A 661 12.79 -30.77 5.06
C ARG A 661 13.27 -29.39 4.62
N GLN A 662 14.56 -29.11 4.69
CA GLN A 662 15.12 -27.85 4.18
C GLN A 662 15.03 -27.77 2.65
N LEU A 663 15.19 -28.89 1.92
CA LEU A 663 14.99 -28.93 0.47
C LEU A 663 13.50 -28.75 0.07
N MET A 664 12.57 -29.31 0.85
CA MET A 664 11.12 -29.25 0.63
C MET A 664 10.50 -27.92 1.09
N ALA A 665 10.51 -27.68 2.40
CA ALA A 665 9.91 -26.50 3.02
C ALA A 665 10.86 -25.30 3.00
N GLY A 666 12.14 -25.54 3.29
CA GLY A 666 13.15 -24.49 3.46
C GLY A 666 13.40 -23.69 2.19
N MET A 667 13.48 -24.32 1.01
CA MET A 667 13.70 -23.61 -0.25
C MET A 667 12.68 -22.50 -0.51
N TYR A 668 11.43 -22.68 -0.10
CA TYR A 668 10.35 -21.70 -0.33
C TYR A 668 9.96 -20.89 0.91
N SER A 669 10.51 -21.22 2.07
CA SER A 669 10.18 -20.58 3.35
C SER A 669 11.37 -19.83 3.94
N HIS A 670 12.58 -20.39 3.87
CA HIS A 670 13.77 -19.79 4.45
C HIS A 670 14.11 -18.40 3.85
N PRO A 671 14.02 -18.16 2.52
CA PRO A 671 14.27 -16.83 1.96
C PRO A 671 13.33 -15.74 2.51
N ILE A 672 12.10 -16.12 2.89
CA ILE A 672 11.02 -15.19 3.27
C ILE A 672 10.96 -15.02 4.80
N TYR A 673 10.96 -16.11 5.55
CA TYR A 673 10.62 -16.13 6.98
C TYR A 673 11.84 -16.19 7.92
N SER A 674 13.00 -16.66 7.45
CA SER A 674 14.20 -16.71 8.30
C SER A 674 14.73 -15.31 8.63
N LYS A 675 15.53 -15.21 9.69
CA LYS A 675 16.20 -13.94 10.05
C LYS A 675 17.35 -13.59 9.11
N GLN A 676 17.95 -14.60 8.51
CA GLN A 676 19.10 -14.49 7.62
C GLN A 676 18.64 -14.11 6.20
N GLY A 677 17.55 -14.70 5.72
CA GLY A 677 17.16 -14.68 4.31
C GLY A 677 18.05 -15.60 3.48
N GLY A 678 17.93 -15.52 2.15
CA GLY A 678 18.66 -16.40 1.23
C GLY A 678 18.23 -17.87 1.30
N TRP A 679 18.95 -18.74 0.59
CA TRP A 679 18.69 -20.18 0.61
C TRP A 679 19.02 -20.79 1.97
N PRO A 680 18.43 -21.96 2.32
CA PRO A 680 18.88 -22.73 3.47
C PRO A 680 20.38 -23.04 3.33
N PRO A 681 21.26 -22.61 4.27
CA PRO A 681 22.71 -22.70 4.08
C PRO A 681 23.22 -24.13 3.87
N VAL A 682 22.55 -25.11 4.48
CA VAL A 682 22.89 -26.54 4.31
C VAL A 682 22.64 -27.02 2.88
N ILE A 683 21.56 -26.56 2.24
CA ILE A 683 21.19 -26.96 0.87
C ILE A 683 22.08 -26.24 -0.14
N GLU A 684 22.32 -24.94 0.07
CA GLU A 684 23.20 -24.15 -0.79
C GLU A 684 24.60 -24.73 -0.86
N ARG A 685 25.17 -25.13 0.28
CA ARG A 685 26.48 -25.80 0.33
C ARG A 685 26.47 -27.15 -0.39
N ILE A 686 25.47 -27.99 -0.13
CA ILE A 686 25.40 -29.33 -0.75
C ILE A 686 25.36 -29.22 -2.28
N ILE A 687 24.52 -28.34 -2.82
CA ILE A 687 24.39 -28.18 -4.28
C ILE A 687 25.68 -27.58 -4.87
N ALA A 688 26.34 -26.65 -4.17
CA ALA A 688 27.62 -26.11 -4.62
C ALA A 688 28.72 -27.19 -4.66
N ASP A 689 28.81 -28.03 -3.62
CA ASP A 689 29.76 -29.14 -3.56
C ASP A 689 29.49 -30.16 -4.68
N LYS A 690 28.21 -30.53 -4.89
CA LYS A 690 27.79 -31.42 -5.98
C LYS A 690 28.09 -30.86 -7.36
N SER A 691 27.82 -29.58 -7.58
CA SER A 691 28.15 -28.90 -8.84
C SER A 691 29.66 -28.94 -9.12
N LYS A 692 30.49 -28.82 -8.07
CA LYS A 692 31.94 -28.94 -8.18
C LYS A 692 32.40 -30.37 -8.46
N GLU A 693 31.79 -31.38 -7.82
CA GLU A 693 32.03 -32.80 -8.10
C GLU A 693 31.69 -33.15 -9.56
N GLU A 694 30.66 -32.52 -10.12
CA GLU A 694 30.25 -32.64 -11.53
C GLU A 694 31.14 -31.86 -12.51
N GLY A 695 32.14 -31.11 -12.01
CA GLY A 695 33.06 -30.32 -12.83
C GLY A 695 32.48 -29.02 -13.38
N LEU A 696 31.37 -28.52 -12.81
CA LEU A 696 30.76 -27.26 -13.23
C LEU A 696 31.52 -26.05 -12.66
N PRO A 697 31.67 -24.97 -13.45
CA PRO A 697 32.40 -23.78 -13.01
C PRO A 697 31.65 -22.92 -11.98
N TYR A 698 30.36 -23.19 -11.77
CA TYR A 698 29.50 -22.50 -10.81
C TYR A 698 28.44 -23.44 -10.23
N SER A 699 27.89 -23.08 -9.08
CA SER A 699 26.77 -23.82 -8.47
C SER A 699 25.55 -23.78 -9.39
N ARG A 700 24.88 -24.93 -9.55
CA ARG A 700 23.62 -25.02 -10.27
C ARG A 700 22.47 -24.28 -9.57
N LEU A 701 22.55 -24.10 -8.25
CA LEU A 701 21.62 -23.25 -7.50
C LEU A 701 22.10 -21.80 -7.56
N PRO A 702 21.40 -20.89 -8.26
CA PRO A 702 21.84 -19.51 -8.35
C PRO A 702 21.75 -18.84 -6.97
N ALA A 703 22.89 -18.39 -6.45
CA ALA A 703 22.97 -17.70 -5.16
C ALA A 703 22.19 -16.38 -5.20
N PHE A 704 21.61 -15.98 -4.07
CA PHE A 704 21.07 -14.63 -3.92
C PHE A 704 22.21 -13.63 -3.69
N THR A 705 22.11 -12.45 -4.29
CA THR A 705 22.94 -11.31 -3.88
C THR A 705 22.44 -10.73 -2.56
N GLU A 706 23.25 -9.92 -1.88
CA GLU A 706 22.83 -9.25 -0.63
C GLU A 706 21.57 -8.40 -0.83
N ASP A 707 21.48 -7.67 -1.94
CA ASP A 707 20.30 -6.86 -2.29
C ASP A 707 19.06 -7.74 -2.51
N GLU A 708 19.21 -8.90 -3.14
CA GLU A 708 18.10 -9.83 -3.34
C GLU A 708 17.67 -10.50 -2.01
N ILE A 709 18.62 -10.81 -1.12
CA ILE A 709 18.32 -11.30 0.23
C ILE A 709 17.46 -10.27 0.97
N GLU A 710 17.87 -9.00 0.98
CA GLU A 710 17.09 -7.93 1.63
C GLU A 710 15.75 -7.66 0.94
N LEU A 711 15.69 -7.83 -0.38
CA LEU A 711 14.44 -7.71 -1.12
C LEU A 711 13.41 -8.75 -0.67
N VAL A 712 13.82 -10.03 -0.54
CA VAL A 712 12.94 -11.18 -0.24
C VAL A 712 12.68 -11.34 1.27
N LYS A 713 13.67 -11.10 2.12
CA LYS A 713 13.54 -11.31 3.56
C LYS A 713 12.42 -10.47 4.17
N GLY A 714 11.54 -11.13 4.95
CA GLY A 714 10.45 -10.47 5.66
C GLY A 714 9.30 -10.01 4.76
N THR A 715 9.13 -10.61 3.56
CA THR A 715 8.04 -10.28 2.63
C THR A 715 6.74 -11.03 2.91
N TYR A 716 6.31 -11.07 4.17
CA TYR A 716 5.10 -11.78 4.58
C TYR A 716 4.28 -11.00 5.61
N ASP A 717 2.97 -11.17 5.57
CA ASP A 717 2.05 -10.71 6.64
C ASP A 717 1.48 -11.87 7.47
N PHE A 718 1.52 -13.08 6.91
CA PHE A 718 1.15 -14.38 7.50
C PHE A 718 1.86 -15.47 6.67
N MET A 719 1.77 -16.73 7.05
CA MET A 719 2.28 -17.87 6.30
C MET A 719 1.12 -18.62 5.65
N GLY A 720 1.07 -18.63 4.32
CA GLY A 720 0.14 -19.45 3.55
C GLY A 720 0.71 -20.85 3.35
N PHE A 721 -0.09 -21.87 3.66
CA PHE A 721 0.37 -23.25 3.76
C PHE A 721 -0.65 -24.21 3.14
N ASN A 722 -0.23 -24.98 2.14
CA ASN A 722 -1.00 -26.07 1.56
C ASN A 722 -0.44 -27.39 2.08
N PHE A 723 -1.33 -28.29 2.52
CA PHE A 723 -0.95 -29.59 3.06
C PHE A 723 -1.91 -30.68 2.63
N TYR A 724 -1.35 -31.85 2.31
CA TYR A 724 -2.13 -33.01 1.92
C TYR A 724 -1.58 -34.31 2.50
N THR A 725 -0.26 -34.52 2.40
CA THR A 725 0.36 -35.83 2.59
C THR A 725 1.75 -35.75 3.22
N SER A 726 2.30 -36.91 3.55
CA SER A 726 3.61 -37.11 4.16
C SER A 726 4.46 -38.11 3.37
N ARG A 727 5.77 -38.12 3.63
CA ARG A 727 6.72 -39.16 3.16
C ARG A 727 7.65 -39.57 4.30
N THR A 728 8.16 -40.80 4.23
CA THR A 728 9.34 -41.19 4.99
C THR A 728 10.61 -40.90 4.20
N VAL A 729 11.71 -40.70 4.89
CA VAL A 729 13.03 -40.41 4.32
C VAL A 729 14.01 -41.44 4.82
N ARG A 730 14.76 -42.03 3.90
CA ARG A 730 15.91 -42.89 4.17
C ARG A 730 17.02 -42.66 3.17
N HIS A 731 18.22 -43.06 3.54
CA HIS A 731 19.30 -43.14 2.57
C HIS A 731 19.01 -44.18 1.46
N ALA A 732 19.52 -43.92 0.28
CA ALA A 732 19.51 -44.89 -0.80
C ALA A 732 20.40 -46.09 -0.44
N LYS A 733 19.95 -47.31 -0.73
CA LYS A 733 20.79 -48.51 -0.60
C LYS A 733 21.80 -48.55 -1.75
N GLN A 734 22.87 -49.31 -1.57
CA GLN A 734 23.86 -49.51 -2.63
C GLN A 734 23.18 -50.05 -3.90
N ASN A 735 23.45 -49.40 -5.04
CA ASN A 735 22.87 -49.69 -6.37
C ASN A 735 21.35 -49.46 -6.49
N GLU A 736 20.72 -48.80 -5.52
CA GLU A 736 19.31 -48.41 -5.62
C GLU A 736 19.17 -47.13 -6.45
N SER A 737 18.24 -47.13 -7.42
CA SER A 737 17.95 -45.93 -8.22
C SER A 737 17.16 -44.92 -7.41
N ILE A 738 17.64 -43.68 -7.34
CA ILE A 738 16.93 -42.58 -6.68
C ILE A 738 15.91 -41.98 -7.64
N GLY A 739 14.65 -41.91 -7.21
CA GLY A 739 13.58 -41.29 -7.99
C GLY A 739 13.64 -39.76 -8.00
N ALA A 740 12.85 -39.13 -8.88
CA ALA A 740 12.85 -37.69 -9.06
C ALA A 740 12.25 -36.91 -7.86
N TRP A 741 12.86 -35.76 -7.56
CA TRP A 741 12.35 -34.78 -6.60
C TRP A 741 11.11 -34.06 -7.16
N PRO A 742 10.08 -33.72 -6.37
CA PRO A 742 9.97 -33.81 -4.90
C PRO A 742 9.18 -35.00 -4.36
N LEU A 743 8.77 -35.96 -5.20
CA LEU A 743 7.83 -37.02 -4.80
C LEU A 743 8.48 -38.38 -4.47
N TYR A 744 9.67 -38.64 -5.02
CA TYR A 744 10.29 -39.97 -4.97
C TYR A 744 11.69 -40.01 -4.33
N GLY A 745 12.47 -38.95 -4.44
CA GLY A 745 13.85 -38.94 -3.91
C GLY A 745 14.62 -37.69 -4.31
N SER A 746 15.88 -37.61 -3.89
CA SER A 746 16.81 -36.57 -4.33
C SER A 746 18.23 -37.11 -4.36
N SER A 747 18.85 -37.13 -5.55
CA SER A 747 20.25 -37.53 -5.74
C SER A 747 21.22 -36.53 -5.14
N GLU A 748 20.82 -35.26 -4.99
CA GLU A 748 21.65 -34.19 -4.42
C GLU A 748 22.01 -34.46 -2.96
N ILE A 749 21.05 -34.99 -2.20
CA ILE A 749 21.18 -35.27 -0.77
C ILE A 749 21.16 -36.77 -0.44
N ASP A 750 21.19 -37.62 -1.48
CA ASP A 750 21.24 -39.09 -1.40
C ASP A 750 20.13 -39.71 -0.54
N ILE A 751 18.87 -39.37 -0.87
CA ILE A 751 17.68 -39.86 -0.16
C ILE A 751 16.62 -40.43 -1.09
N ILE A 752 15.86 -41.37 -0.54
CA ILE A 752 14.62 -41.89 -1.11
C ILE A 752 13.44 -41.45 -0.24
N LEU A 753 12.35 -41.06 -0.91
CA LEU A 753 11.07 -40.75 -0.29
C LEU A 753 10.14 -41.94 -0.45
N ASP A 754 9.66 -42.46 0.66
CA ASP A 754 8.74 -43.60 0.70
C ASP A 754 7.50 -43.27 1.54
N VAL A 755 6.67 -44.25 1.79
CA VAL A 755 5.44 -44.13 2.58
C VAL A 755 5.40 -45.19 3.66
N ARG A 756 4.74 -44.88 4.77
CA ARG A 756 4.45 -45.89 5.78
C ARG A 756 3.35 -46.86 5.28
N PRO A 757 3.47 -48.18 5.50
CA PRO A 757 2.46 -49.15 5.08
C PRO A 757 1.05 -48.90 5.64
N GLU A 758 0.97 -48.31 6.83
CA GLU A 758 -0.29 -47.97 7.50
C GLU A 758 -0.99 -46.73 6.93
N TRP A 759 -0.29 -45.90 6.14
CA TRP A 759 -0.92 -44.73 5.53
C TRP A 759 -1.82 -45.15 4.39
N LYS A 760 -3.11 -44.82 4.53
CA LYS A 760 -4.12 -45.15 3.52
C LYS A 760 -3.85 -44.38 2.23
N LYS A 761 -3.62 -45.08 1.14
CA LYS A 761 -3.50 -44.49 -0.20
C LYS A 761 -4.88 -44.00 -0.70
N THR A 762 -4.92 -42.84 -1.32
CA THR A 762 -6.10 -42.32 -2.03
C THR A 762 -6.09 -42.77 -3.49
N ASP A 763 -7.11 -42.37 -4.26
CA ASP A 763 -7.14 -42.68 -5.70
C ASP A 763 -6.11 -41.85 -6.50
N ALA A 764 -5.63 -40.72 -5.96
CA ALA A 764 -4.50 -40.00 -6.52
C ALA A 764 -3.18 -40.70 -6.17
N LYS A 765 -2.38 -41.06 -7.18
CA LYS A 765 -1.19 -41.94 -7.03
C LYS A 765 -0.16 -41.43 -6.03
N TRP A 766 -0.01 -40.11 -5.91
CA TRP A 766 0.96 -39.45 -5.04
C TRP A 766 0.45 -39.23 -3.61
N PHE A 767 -0.81 -39.51 -3.30
CA PHE A 767 -1.45 -39.01 -2.09
C PHE A 767 -1.79 -40.16 -1.12
N TYR A 768 -1.14 -40.13 0.04
CA TYR A 768 -1.34 -40.99 1.19
C TYR A 768 -1.85 -40.18 2.40
N ILE A 769 -2.87 -40.68 3.07
CA ILE A 769 -3.53 -40.01 4.20
C ILE A 769 -2.69 -40.21 5.47
N ASN A 770 -2.16 -39.11 6.01
CA ASN A 770 -1.48 -39.06 7.31
C ASN A 770 -1.87 -37.76 8.04
N PRO A 771 -2.95 -37.78 8.84
CA PRO A 771 -3.45 -36.59 9.52
C PRO A 771 -2.44 -35.97 10.48
N GLU A 772 -1.68 -36.77 11.25
CA GLU A 772 -0.68 -36.26 12.20
C GLU A 772 0.42 -35.43 11.51
N GLY A 773 0.67 -35.69 10.22
CA GLY A 773 1.66 -34.96 9.44
C GLY A 773 1.39 -33.45 9.42
N ILE A 774 0.13 -33.00 9.38
CA ILE A 774 -0.17 -31.56 9.37
C ILE A 774 0.25 -30.91 10.69
N ARG A 775 -0.03 -31.55 11.83
CA ARG A 775 0.34 -31.08 13.17
C ARG A 775 1.85 -31.01 13.33
N LYS A 776 2.55 -32.08 12.94
CA LYS A 776 4.02 -32.15 13.00
C LYS A 776 4.67 -31.09 12.10
N GLN A 777 4.14 -30.86 10.90
CA GLN A 777 4.63 -29.82 9.99
C GLN A 777 4.40 -28.41 10.54
N LEU A 778 3.22 -28.14 11.10
CA LEU A 778 2.90 -26.87 11.77
C LEU A 778 3.84 -26.60 12.96
N ALA A 779 4.12 -27.63 13.77
CA ALA A 779 5.08 -27.54 14.87
C ALA A 779 6.50 -27.27 14.38
N TRP A 780 6.94 -27.93 13.29
CA TRP A 780 8.25 -27.67 12.68
C TRP A 780 8.36 -26.24 12.15
N LEU A 781 7.34 -25.73 11.45
CA LEU A 781 7.33 -24.34 10.95
C LEU A 781 7.43 -23.32 12.09
N LYS A 782 6.69 -23.54 13.19
CA LYS A 782 6.78 -22.70 14.39
C LYS A 782 8.16 -22.74 15.03
N LYS A 783 8.77 -23.93 15.12
CA LYS A 783 10.12 -24.09 15.66
C LYS A 783 11.16 -23.36 14.80
N GLU A 784 11.05 -23.49 13.48
CA GLU A 784 12.04 -22.98 12.52
C GLU A 784 11.95 -21.46 12.35
N TYR A 785 10.73 -20.93 12.21
CA TYR A 785 10.51 -19.53 11.83
C TYR A 785 9.85 -18.68 12.93
N GLY A 786 9.50 -19.29 14.06
CA GLY A 786 8.85 -18.63 15.19
C GLY A 786 7.32 -18.59 15.09
N ASP A 787 6.70 -17.85 16.00
CA ASP A 787 5.23 -17.76 16.13
C ASP A 787 4.60 -16.82 15.09
N ILE A 788 4.54 -17.29 13.84
CA ILE A 788 3.94 -16.60 12.69
C ILE A 788 2.46 -17.00 12.57
N GLU A 789 1.62 -16.09 12.07
CA GLU A 789 0.20 -16.38 11.79
C GLU A 789 0.14 -17.34 10.60
N ILE A 790 -0.54 -18.48 10.74
CA ILE A 790 -0.67 -19.46 9.66
C ILE A 790 -2.12 -19.48 9.15
N LEU A 791 -2.27 -19.44 7.83
CA LEU A 791 -3.51 -19.72 7.12
C LEU A 791 -3.30 -20.99 6.31
N ILE A 792 -4.06 -22.05 6.61
CA ILE A 792 -4.06 -23.26 5.78
C ILE A 792 -4.84 -22.92 4.51
N THR A 793 -4.14 -22.74 3.40
CA THR A 793 -4.68 -22.24 2.13
C THR A 793 -5.22 -23.34 1.24
N GLU A 794 -4.83 -24.59 1.49
CA GLU A 794 -5.42 -25.81 0.92
C GLU A 794 -5.22 -27.02 1.84
N ASN A 795 -6.28 -27.83 1.99
CA ASN A 795 -6.25 -29.18 2.51
C ASN A 795 -7.51 -29.92 2.02
N GLY A 796 -7.38 -31.15 1.53
CA GLY A 796 -8.47 -31.84 0.84
C GLY A 796 -8.20 -33.30 0.54
N CYS A 797 -9.21 -34.05 0.11
CA CYS A 797 -9.12 -35.49 -0.15
C CYS A 797 -9.53 -35.86 -1.58
N ALA A 798 -8.62 -36.53 -2.28
CA ALA A 798 -8.82 -37.05 -3.63
C ALA A 798 -9.69 -38.32 -3.64
N SER A 799 -10.62 -38.40 -4.60
CA SER A 799 -11.27 -39.66 -4.97
C SER A 799 -11.54 -39.70 -6.46
N SER A 800 -11.42 -40.88 -7.07
CA SER A 800 -11.82 -41.17 -8.44
C SER A 800 -13.31 -41.44 -8.59
N LYS A 801 -14.01 -41.68 -7.47
CA LYS A 801 -15.41 -42.04 -7.50
C LYS A 801 -16.29 -40.79 -7.60
N PRO A 802 -17.33 -40.80 -8.44
CA PRO A 802 -18.26 -39.68 -8.60
C PRO A 802 -19.35 -39.68 -7.51
N ASP A 803 -19.10 -40.32 -6.37
CA ASP A 803 -20.10 -40.58 -5.33
C ASP A 803 -20.46 -39.29 -4.59
N VAL A 804 -21.74 -39.16 -4.26
CA VAL A 804 -22.25 -38.10 -3.37
C VAL A 804 -21.95 -38.45 -1.92
N ASP A 805 -22.04 -39.75 -1.59
CA ASP A 805 -21.69 -40.29 -0.29
C ASP A 805 -20.19 -40.59 -0.22
N ASP A 806 -19.42 -39.63 0.31
CA ASP A 806 -17.96 -39.63 0.29
C ASP A 806 -17.34 -39.79 1.69
N GLU A 807 -17.68 -40.88 2.37
CA GLU A 807 -17.27 -41.15 3.76
C GLU A 807 -15.76 -41.01 4.00
N ILE A 808 -14.92 -41.42 3.04
CA ILE A 808 -13.45 -41.27 3.14
C ILE A 808 -13.06 -39.79 3.25
N ARG A 809 -13.71 -38.91 2.49
CA ARG A 809 -13.47 -37.47 2.52
C ARG A 809 -14.01 -36.85 3.80
N VAL A 810 -15.17 -37.30 4.29
CA VAL A 810 -15.69 -36.92 5.61
C VAL A 810 -14.69 -37.27 6.72
N GLN A 811 -14.18 -38.51 6.73
CA GLN A 811 -13.20 -38.94 7.72
C GLN A 811 -11.88 -38.18 7.60
N TYR A 812 -11.41 -37.91 6.37
CA TYR A 812 -10.23 -37.08 6.13
C TYR A 812 -10.34 -35.71 6.79
N TYR A 813 -11.45 -35.00 6.57
CA TYR A 813 -11.67 -33.68 7.18
C TYR A 813 -11.79 -33.76 8.70
N LYS A 814 -12.48 -34.77 9.26
CA LYS A 814 -12.53 -35.00 10.71
C LYS A 814 -11.13 -35.10 11.30
N ASP A 815 -10.30 -35.98 10.75
CA ASP A 815 -8.98 -36.27 11.29
C ASP A 815 -8.04 -35.07 11.15
N HIS A 816 -8.04 -34.39 9.99
CA HIS A 816 -7.13 -33.25 9.76
C HIS A 816 -7.54 -32.02 10.57
N LEU A 817 -8.86 -31.73 10.66
CA LEU A 817 -9.34 -30.62 11.47
C LEU A 817 -9.10 -30.86 12.96
N GLU A 818 -9.17 -32.11 13.44
CA GLU A 818 -8.72 -32.48 14.79
C GLU A 818 -7.24 -32.18 15.00
N GLN A 819 -6.36 -32.56 14.07
CA GLN A 819 -4.94 -32.28 14.18
C GLN A 819 -4.63 -30.76 14.14
N VAL A 820 -5.38 -29.98 13.37
CA VAL A 820 -5.30 -28.50 13.40
C VAL A 820 -5.77 -27.95 14.75
N HIS A 821 -6.89 -28.45 15.28
CA HIS A 821 -7.39 -28.06 16.60
C HIS A 821 -6.37 -28.36 17.70
N LEU A 822 -5.75 -29.55 17.68
CA LEU A 822 -4.68 -29.92 18.63
C LEU A 822 -3.44 -29.03 18.46
N SER A 823 -3.05 -28.71 17.22
CA SER A 823 -1.94 -27.78 16.95
C SER A 823 -2.17 -26.41 17.59
N ILE A 824 -3.41 -25.91 17.56
CA ILE A 824 -3.78 -24.62 18.16
C ILE A 824 -3.79 -24.71 19.69
N ASN A 825 -4.50 -25.70 20.23
CA ASN A 825 -4.84 -25.73 21.65
C ASN A 825 -3.77 -26.38 22.54
N GLU A 826 -3.05 -27.38 22.02
CA GLU A 826 -2.01 -28.10 22.76
C GLU A 826 -0.60 -27.59 22.42
N ASP A 827 -0.31 -27.40 21.13
CA ASP A 827 1.04 -27.00 20.69
C ASP A 827 1.21 -25.47 20.63
N GLY A 828 0.11 -24.73 20.79
CA GLY A 828 0.06 -23.27 20.77
C GLY A 828 0.46 -22.68 19.41
N VAL A 829 0.25 -23.37 18.30
CA VAL A 829 0.52 -22.85 16.95
C VAL A 829 -0.57 -21.86 16.55
N ARG A 830 -0.18 -20.69 16.04
CA ARG A 830 -1.12 -19.63 15.66
C ARG A 830 -1.77 -19.85 14.29
N VAL A 831 -2.52 -20.93 14.15
CA VAL A 831 -3.37 -21.18 12.97
C VAL A 831 -4.65 -20.36 13.09
N THR A 832 -4.96 -19.56 12.07
CA THR A 832 -6.08 -18.60 12.11
C THR A 832 -7.18 -18.90 11.09
N GLY A 833 -6.93 -19.80 10.16
CA GLY A 833 -7.97 -20.26 9.27
C GLY A 833 -7.61 -21.50 8.49
N TYR A 834 -8.62 -22.07 7.87
CA TYR A 834 -8.55 -23.32 7.12
C TYR A 834 -9.36 -23.22 5.84
N THR A 835 -8.78 -23.72 4.75
CA THR A 835 -9.38 -23.69 3.42
C THR A 835 -9.51 -25.10 2.86
N ALA A 836 -10.74 -25.56 2.66
CA ALA A 836 -11.03 -26.83 2.00
C ALA A 836 -10.65 -26.78 0.50
N TRP A 837 -9.82 -27.72 0.05
CA TRP A 837 -9.61 -27.99 -1.36
C TRP A 837 -10.50 -29.17 -1.80
N ALA A 838 -11.55 -28.97 -2.58
CA ALA A 838 -12.00 -27.73 -3.23
C ALA A 838 -13.49 -27.48 -3.00
N LEU A 839 -13.96 -26.27 -3.33
CA LEU A 839 -15.40 -25.96 -3.23
C LEU A 839 -16.25 -26.89 -4.11
N ILE A 840 -15.78 -27.14 -5.33
CA ILE A 840 -16.40 -27.95 -6.38
C ILE A 840 -15.36 -28.86 -7.01
N ASP A 841 -15.77 -29.98 -7.58
CA ASP A 841 -14.93 -30.75 -8.50
C ASP A 841 -14.45 -29.84 -9.63
N ASN A 842 -13.27 -30.13 -10.17
CA ASN A 842 -12.62 -29.26 -11.14
C ASN A 842 -11.70 -30.07 -12.07
N PHE A 843 -11.04 -29.38 -13.01
CA PHE A 843 -9.99 -29.97 -13.84
C PHE A 843 -8.70 -30.12 -13.02
N GLU A 844 -8.37 -31.34 -12.61
CA GLU A 844 -7.22 -31.66 -11.75
C GLU A 844 -5.96 -31.89 -12.59
N TRP A 845 -5.53 -30.86 -13.31
CA TRP A 845 -4.26 -30.81 -14.02
C TRP A 845 -4.06 -32.02 -14.96
N THR A 846 -2.98 -32.79 -14.79
CA THR A 846 -2.69 -33.97 -15.62
C THR A 846 -3.65 -35.14 -15.38
N ASP A 847 -4.36 -35.17 -14.25
CA ASP A 847 -5.38 -36.19 -13.99
C ASP A 847 -6.72 -35.84 -14.66
N GLY A 848 -6.81 -34.69 -15.33
CA GLY A 848 -8.00 -34.23 -16.03
C GLY A 848 -9.20 -34.19 -15.09
N TYR A 849 -10.30 -34.84 -15.47
CA TYR A 849 -11.47 -34.97 -14.61
C TYR A 849 -11.51 -36.33 -13.87
N SER A 850 -10.46 -37.15 -13.88
CA SER A 850 -10.54 -38.48 -13.25
C SER A 850 -10.50 -38.42 -11.72
N ILE A 851 -9.86 -37.40 -11.16
CA ILE A 851 -9.72 -37.20 -9.72
C ILE A 851 -10.61 -36.04 -9.26
N LYS A 852 -11.32 -36.26 -8.15
CA LYS A 852 -12.32 -35.36 -7.57
C LYS A 852 -11.88 -34.92 -6.18
N PHE A 853 -11.80 -33.61 -5.97
CA PHE A 853 -11.52 -32.99 -4.67
C PHE A 853 -12.71 -32.20 -4.09
N GLY A 854 -13.78 -32.00 -4.86
CA GLY A 854 -14.85 -31.09 -4.51
C GLY A 854 -15.66 -31.53 -3.30
N LEU A 855 -16.00 -30.58 -2.43
CA LEU A 855 -17.13 -30.71 -1.50
C LEU A 855 -18.45 -30.87 -2.28
N HIS A 856 -18.53 -30.30 -3.49
CA HIS A 856 -19.63 -30.49 -4.41
C HIS A 856 -19.16 -31.23 -5.67
N LYS A 857 -19.92 -32.26 -6.04
CA LYS A 857 -19.78 -32.96 -7.32
C LYS A 857 -20.12 -32.00 -8.45
N VAL A 858 -19.36 -32.04 -9.55
CA VAL A 858 -19.75 -31.42 -10.83
C VAL A 858 -20.03 -32.52 -11.83
N ASP A 859 -21.17 -32.44 -12.50
CA ASP A 859 -21.46 -33.26 -13.68
C ASP A 859 -20.77 -32.65 -14.91
N PHE A 860 -19.69 -33.29 -15.38
CA PHE A 860 -18.91 -32.81 -16.53
C PHE A 860 -19.50 -33.26 -17.88
N ASP A 861 -20.45 -34.20 -17.87
CA ASP A 861 -21.17 -34.65 -19.06
C ASP A 861 -22.40 -33.77 -19.33
N ASP A 862 -22.99 -33.19 -18.27
CA ASP A 862 -24.03 -32.18 -18.37
C ASP A 862 -23.44 -30.82 -18.83
N PRO A 863 -23.90 -30.24 -19.96
CA PRO A 863 -23.51 -28.89 -20.39
C PRO A 863 -23.81 -27.81 -19.34
N ASN A 864 -24.82 -28.01 -18.47
CA ASN A 864 -25.10 -27.11 -17.38
C ASN A 864 -24.11 -27.20 -16.21
N ARG A 865 -23.18 -28.16 -16.23
CA ARG A 865 -22.17 -28.38 -15.19
C ARG A 865 -22.80 -28.43 -13.81
N THR A 866 -23.88 -29.19 -13.64
CA THR A 866 -24.67 -29.18 -12.41
C THR A 866 -23.81 -29.51 -11.18
N ARG A 867 -23.95 -28.72 -10.11
CA ARG A 867 -23.23 -28.91 -8.85
C ARG A 867 -24.13 -29.55 -7.78
N THR A 868 -23.69 -30.66 -7.19
CA THR A 868 -24.45 -31.41 -6.17
C THR A 868 -23.61 -31.55 -4.90
N PRO A 869 -24.11 -31.16 -3.70
CA PRO A 869 -23.35 -31.29 -2.46
C PRO A 869 -23.08 -32.76 -2.13
N ARG A 870 -21.91 -33.07 -1.58
CA ARG A 870 -21.55 -34.38 -1.03
C ARG A 870 -21.76 -34.44 0.49
N SER A 871 -21.71 -35.61 1.10
CA SER A 871 -21.73 -35.76 2.57
C SER A 871 -20.62 -34.95 3.25
N SER A 872 -19.45 -34.79 2.62
CA SER A 872 -18.38 -33.92 3.11
C SER A 872 -18.74 -32.43 3.10
N ALA A 873 -19.57 -31.95 2.16
CA ALA A 873 -20.09 -30.59 2.20
C ALA A 873 -20.99 -30.38 3.42
N GLU A 874 -21.84 -31.36 3.73
CA GLU A 874 -22.75 -31.32 4.88
C GLU A 874 -21.99 -31.34 6.21
N TYR A 875 -21.02 -32.25 6.35
CA TYR A 875 -20.13 -32.31 7.51
C TYR A 875 -19.37 -30.98 7.68
N TYR A 876 -18.76 -30.48 6.60
CA TYR A 876 -17.97 -29.26 6.65
C TYR A 876 -18.85 -28.04 7.01
N ALA A 877 -20.03 -27.90 6.40
CA ALA A 877 -20.99 -26.85 6.76
C ALA A 877 -21.39 -26.90 8.24
N SER A 878 -21.57 -28.11 8.80
CA SER A 878 -21.89 -28.31 10.21
C SER A 878 -20.76 -27.81 11.12
N VAL A 879 -19.49 -28.12 10.79
CA VAL A 879 -18.32 -27.62 11.53
C VAL A 879 -18.21 -26.10 11.42
N VAL A 880 -18.40 -25.53 10.23
CA VAL A 880 -18.33 -24.09 10.00
C VAL A 880 -19.39 -23.34 10.82
N LYS A 881 -20.62 -23.86 10.85
CA LYS A 881 -21.76 -23.27 11.58
C LYS A 881 -21.64 -23.41 13.10
N SER A 882 -21.19 -24.57 13.58
CA SER A 882 -21.05 -24.85 15.03
C SER A 882 -19.75 -24.31 15.62
N HIS A 883 -18.75 -24.06 14.78
CA HIS A 883 -17.37 -23.76 15.18
C HIS A 883 -16.74 -24.88 16.05
N SER A 884 -17.22 -26.12 15.89
CA SER A 884 -16.86 -27.28 16.71
C SER A 884 -16.64 -28.53 15.87
N LEU A 885 -15.77 -29.42 16.34
CA LEU A 885 -15.62 -30.78 15.79
C LEU A 885 -16.72 -31.73 16.27
N ASP A 886 -17.40 -31.41 17.38
CA ASP A 886 -18.44 -32.23 17.97
C ASP A 886 -19.80 -31.95 17.33
N VAL A 887 -19.93 -32.30 16.05
CA VAL A 887 -21.15 -32.10 15.26
C VAL A 887 -21.94 -33.41 15.13
N ASN A 888 -23.25 -33.35 15.37
CA ASN A 888 -24.16 -34.47 15.11
C ASN A 888 -24.55 -34.48 13.63
N ASN A 889 -24.34 -35.60 12.95
CA ASN A 889 -24.71 -35.82 11.53
C ASN A 889 -26.22 -35.66 11.21
N LYS A 890 -27.08 -35.27 12.16
CA LYS A 890 -28.55 -35.22 12.03
C LYS A 890 -29.17 -33.81 12.03
N ILE A 891 -28.38 -32.74 12.12
CA ILE A 891 -28.93 -31.37 12.12
C ILE A 891 -29.10 -30.88 10.66
N ILE A 892 -29.90 -31.58 9.85
CA ILE A 892 -30.15 -31.22 8.44
C ILE A 892 -31.66 -31.16 8.11
N ASP A 893 -32.56 -31.50 9.04
CA ASP A 893 -34.01 -31.40 8.77
C ASP A 893 -34.56 -29.95 8.70
N GLU A 894 -33.72 -28.92 8.85
CA GLU A 894 -34.10 -27.50 8.70
C GLU A 894 -33.27 -26.72 7.65
N LEU A 895 -32.53 -27.42 6.77
CA LEU A 895 -31.91 -26.83 5.56
C LEU A 895 -32.81 -27.03 4.33
#